data_AF-A0A9E1IC65-F1
#
_entry.id   AF-A0A9E1IC65-F1
#
_cell.length_a   1.000
_cell.length_b   1.000
_cell.length_c   1.000
_cell.angle_alpha   90.00
_cell.angle_beta   90.00
_cell.angle_gamma   90.00
#
_symmetry.space_group_name_H-M   'P 1'
#
loop_
_entity.id
_entity.type
_entity.pdbx_description
1 polymer ?
#
loop_
_entity_poly.entity_id
_entity_poly.type
_entity_poly.pdbx_seq_one_letter_code
_entity_poly.pdbx_strand_id
1 'polypeptide(L)'
;MRHVFCFLVLLLLPSSTLARPHKKAQTDDLSLDVVYMERADRGSPFHRIDERERIEKLLQWMDNEAADFALRLYRSAWQRRLDGQPPVFYIALEAGGNHASQGFTLIEGDDTLVDDDQMPFILLDEQEYRFSGTLLHETGHLILGLLGAEPVDTDVSYVFHTTPAVTDRWTAFNEGFAQHLETIYAERVTDPDMRLHFDNRSSTFGPTSKHFFGPAMDLRTLSQTWQRFNGVRDNRFAHPAAYDGPDLLRHAIDPERDLSRLRNSSQLLACEGFVATVFYRLGTTSAPGPLSSLDYEPIFDALAKAFQYESVHVDHLWLLHTINSLAEVRPEARTIFLDLSRLTTVSNQMLEDWPQIYDAGLRVNVKAYGDWQQQEAEIFNHWVARLEQDHSLLAAAVAPEVFVCVDKKTVVPQLIQQSVDLCFDLNAATIPQLRAIDGADEHWLDEVVEERLPRPFQDLPDLGERAGAEHLESALVSWPANLNLDARVQVAMDIVGHFADQHGWKELAEKPFHHSVEVFDNQEQLWQRILALHELNPETPLPTDGLSAALEKQVLMAVNPLVAQRIRPEYPQVWEQLLAHEMTHRLHVRVLNGDEDAMGPTWFFEGFAVVGSGQPLGVELSPASAEEALELAHQDGRGSYARYAAALRFFGTKAALPDLVAQAGKEGFEEYLLAL
;
A
#
# COMPACT_ATOMS: atom_id res chain seq x y z
N MET A 1 31.05 36.17 -50.95
CA MET A 1 31.50 37.56 -51.14
C MET A 1 30.70 38.46 -50.20
N ARG A 2 31.41 39.25 -49.37
CA ARG A 2 30.95 40.33 -48.46
C ARG A 2 30.05 39.90 -47.30
N HIS A 3 30.14 40.38 -46.06
CA HIS A 3 31.11 41.09 -45.18
C HIS A 3 30.42 41.03 -43.78
N VAL A 4 31.13 40.98 -42.65
CA VAL A 4 31.34 42.07 -41.65
C VAL A 4 31.85 41.33 -40.38
N PHE A 5 33.09 41.47 -39.89
CA PHE A 5 33.78 42.55 -39.15
C PHE A 5 33.91 42.27 -37.63
N CYS A 6 35.18 42.29 -37.20
CA CYS A 6 35.84 42.07 -35.91
C CYS A 6 35.24 42.76 -34.66
N PHE A 7 35.50 42.22 -33.46
CA PHE A 7 36.61 42.70 -32.59
C PHE A 7 36.88 41.81 -31.37
N LEU A 8 38.17 41.58 -31.14
CA LEU A 8 38.80 40.92 -30.01
C LEU A 8 39.30 42.01 -29.06
N VAL A 9 38.97 41.98 -27.77
CA VAL A 9 39.64 42.78 -26.74
C VAL A 9 39.95 41.89 -25.55
N LEU A 10 41.25 41.75 -25.31
CA LEU A 10 41.90 41.15 -24.15
C LEU A 10 42.12 42.25 -23.11
N LEU A 11 41.69 42.04 -21.86
CA LEU A 11 42.13 42.83 -20.70
C LEU A 11 42.44 41.90 -19.53
N LEU A 12 43.60 42.12 -18.92
CA LEU A 12 44.22 41.38 -17.83
C LEU A 12 43.82 41.97 -16.46
N LEU A 13 43.46 41.06 -15.52
CA LEU A 13 43.64 41.06 -14.04
C LEU A 13 42.91 42.13 -13.19
N PRO A 14 42.58 41.89 -11.88
CA PRO A 14 43.29 41.03 -10.92
C PRO A 14 42.46 40.12 -9.97
N SER A 15 43.16 39.19 -9.34
CA SER A 15 42.71 38.37 -8.20
C SER A 15 42.20 39.22 -7.04
N SER A 16 40.99 38.95 -6.56
CA SER A 16 40.54 39.33 -5.21
C SER A 16 39.54 38.31 -4.65
N THR A 17 39.97 37.73 -3.54
CA THR A 17 39.25 37.09 -2.42
C THR A 17 37.71 37.11 -2.41
N LEU A 18 37.14 35.90 -2.29
CA LEU A 18 36.06 35.49 -1.38
C LEU A 18 35.04 36.56 -0.94
N ALA A 19 33.85 36.51 -1.55
CA ALA A 19 32.56 36.74 -0.87
C ALA A 19 31.43 36.24 -1.77
N ARG A 20 30.79 35.12 -1.42
CA ARG A 20 29.52 34.68 -2.03
C ARG A 20 28.39 35.57 -1.48
N PRO A 21 27.49 36.10 -2.31
CA PRO A 21 26.37 36.89 -1.81
C PRO A 21 25.25 35.97 -1.31
N HIS A 22 25.01 35.97 -0.01
CA HIS A 22 23.76 35.48 0.57
C HIS A 22 22.61 36.38 0.09
N LYS A 23 21.82 35.88 -0.87
CA LYS A 23 20.46 36.36 -1.08
C LYS A 23 19.53 35.54 -0.18
N LYS A 24 19.17 36.15 0.96
CA LYS A 24 18.01 35.76 1.77
C LYS A 24 16.76 35.87 0.90
N ALA A 25 16.26 34.74 0.44
CA ALA A 25 14.86 34.61 0.07
C ALA A 25 14.07 34.37 1.37
N GLN A 26 13.04 35.17 1.58
CA GLN A 26 12.02 34.95 2.59
C GLN A 26 11.34 33.61 2.33
N THR A 27 11.47 32.68 3.27
CA THR A 27 10.59 31.53 3.46
C THR A 27 10.48 31.36 4.96
N ASP A 28 9.23 31.31 5.44
CA ASP A 28 8.90 31.18 6.85
C ASP A 28 9.50 29.90 7.45
N ASP A 29 9.85 30.08 8.72
CA ASP A 29 10.68 29.25 9.57
C ASP A 29 9.92 28.02 10.08
N LEU A 30 10.14 26.87 9.45
CA LEU A 30 9.98 25.55 10.05
C LEU A 30 11.24 24.74 9.71
N SER A 31 12.23 24.80 10.59
CA SER A 31 13.38 23.91 10.56
C SER A 31 12.90 22.47 10.70
N LEU A 32 13.25 21.60 9.75
CA LEU A 32 13.06 20.15 9.89
C LEU A 32 14.14 19.63 10.83
N ASP A 33 13.76 19.01 11.95
CA ASP A 33 14.71 18.35 12.84
C ASP A 33 15.02 16.95 12.32
N VAL A 34 16.28 16.54 12.35
CA VAL A 34 16.71 15.18 11.95
C VAL A 34 17.21 14.47 13.19
N VAL A 35 16.48 13.44 13.61
CA VAL A 35 16.79 12.65 14.81
C VAL A 35 17.38 11.33 14.38
N TYR A 36 18.62 11.09 14.81
CA TYR A 36 19.26 9.79 14.64
C TYR A 36 19.04 8.95 15.89
N MET A 37 18.74 7.67 15.69
CA MET A 37 18.46 6.74 16.77
C MET A 37 19.10 5.38 16.50
N GLU A 38 19.36 4.59 17.54
CA GLU A 38 19.90 3.23 17.42
C GLU A 38 19.34 2.33 18.50
N ARG A 39 19.44 1.01 18.32
CA ARG A 39 19.01 0.04 19.32
C ARG A 39 20.02 -1.09 19.45
N ALA A 40 20.07 -1.70 20.63
CA ALA A 40 20.98 -2.80 20.89
C ALA A 40 20.57 -4.07 20.15
N ASP A 41 19.26 -4.39 20.18
CA ASP A 41 18.71 -5.60 19.60
C ASP A 41 17.35 -5.33 18.95
N ARG A 42 16.96 -6.16 17.96
CA ARG A 42 15.66 -6.04 17.31
C ARG A 42 14.54 -6.23 18.35
N GLY A 43 13.65 -5.23 18.46
CA GLY A 43 12.55 -5.22 19.43
C GLY A 43 12.86 -4.52 20.77
N SER A 44 14.08 -4.04 21.00
CA SER A 44 14.34 -3.11 22.10
C SER A 44 13.93 -1.67 21.71
N PRO A 45 13.63 -0.80 22.69
CA PRO A 45 13.49 0.64 22.41
C PRO A 45 14.73 1.20 21.70
N PHE A 46 14.50 2.24 20.90
CA PHE A 46 15.56 3.03 20.33
C PHE A 46 16.12 4.01 21.37
N HIS A 47 17.40 4.34 21.25
CA HIS A 47 18.07 5.40 21.97
C HIS A 47 18.45 6.50 20.99
N ARG A 48 18.23 7.76 21.37
CA ARG A 48 18.69 8.89 20.59
C ARG A 48 20.22 8.94 20.56
N ILE A 49 20.78 9.21 19.38
CA ILE A 49 22.21 9.43 19.21
C ILE A 49 22.49 10.91 19.44
N ASP A 50 23.10 11.25 20.58
CA ASP A 50 23.47 12.63 20.93
C ASP A 50 24.99 12.91 20.84
N GLU A 51 25.77 11.91 20.42
CA GLU A 51 27.22 12.03 20.25
C GLU A 51 27.57 13.01 19.13
N ARG A 52 28.03 14.21 19.52
CA ARG A 52 28.30 15.31 18.59
C ARG A 52 29.18 14.93 17.38
N GLU A 53 30.29 14.22 17.60
CA GLU A 53 31.19 13.82 16.51
C GLU A 53 30.51 12.86 15.53
N ARG A 54 29.66 11.96 16.03
CA ARG A 54 28.91 11.00 15.22
C ARG A 54 27.80 11.70 14.44
N ILE A 55 27.06 12.62 15.07
CA ILE A 55 26.06 13.46 14.38
C ILE A 55 26.72 14.29 13.28
N GLU A 56 27.85 14.96 13.57
CA GLU A 56 28.56 15.78 12.58
C GLU A 56 29.00 14.95 11.36
N LYS A 57 29.39 13.69 11.56
CA LYS A 57 29.71 12.74 10.48
C LYS A 57 28.47 12.33 9.68
N LEU A 58 27.35 12.02 10.32
CA LEU A 58 26.10 11.65 9.64
C LEU A 58 25.55 12.83 8.83
N LEU A 59 25.62 14.05 9.37
CA LEU A 59 25.27 15.27 8.66
C LEU A 59 26.17 15.53 7.45
N GLN A 60 27.46 15.21 7.53
CA GLN A 60 28.36 15.28 6.36
C GLN A 60 27.94 14.28 5.27
N TRP A 61 27.49 13.08 5.63
CA TRP A 61 26.98 12.12 4.66
C TRP A 61 25.68 12.58 4.00
N MET A 62 24.85 13.33 4.72
CA MET A 62 23.63 13.95 4.19
C MET A 62 23.89 15.25 3.41
N ASP A 63 25.13 15.75 3.32
CA ASP A 63 25.46 16.95 2.53
C ASP A 63 25.53 16.63 1.03
N ASN A 64 24.38 16.27 0.46
CA ASN A 64 24.23 15.89 -0.94
C ASN A 64 22.85 16.23 -1.50
N GLU A 65 22.74 16.37 -2.83
CA GLU A 65 21.50 16.78 -3.51
C GLU A 65 20.32 15.82 -3.31
N ALA A 66 20.56 14.52 -3.08
CA ALA A 66 19.49 13.55 -2.87
C ALA A 66 18.86 13.72 -1.48
N ALA A 67 19.69 13.88 -0.44
CA ALA A 67 19.23 14.14 0.92
C ALA A 67 18.48 15.49 1.02
N ASP A 68 19.01 16.55 0.40
CA ASP A 68 18.32 17.85 0.33
C ASP A 68 16.93 17.73 -0.31
N PHE A 69 16.84 16.94 -1.39
CA PHE A 69 15.58 16.70 -2.08
C PHE A 69 14.61 15.88 -1.22
N ALA A 70 15.08 14.81 -0.60
CA ALA A 70 14.32 13.97 0.34
C ALA A 70 13.71 14.80 1.48
N LEU A 71 14.53 15.57 2.19
CA LEU A 71 14.09 16.40 3.32
C LEU A 71 13.08 17.48 2.90
N ARG A 72 13.23 18.06 1.71
CA ARG A 72 12.28 19.03 1.16
C ARG A 72 10.92 18.39 0.88
N LEU A 73 10.91 17.22 0.24
CA LEU A 73 9.68 16.50 -0.07
C LEU A 73 8.98 16.03 1.21
N TYR A 74 9.73 15.45 2.14
CA TYR A 74 9.19 15.03 3.43
C TYR A 74 8.53 16.18 4.18
N ARG A 75 9.19 17.35 4.24
CA ARG A 75 8.63 18.55 4.87
C ARG A 75 7.31 18.98 4.23
N SER A 76 7.23 18.94 2.90
CA SER A 76 6.01 19.28 2.17
C SER A 76 4.88 18.27 2.45
N ALA A 77 5.19 16.98 2.50
CA ALA A 77 4.22 15.96 2.89
C ALA A 77 3.74 16.15 4.34
N TRP A 78 4.65 16.43 5.27
CA TRP A 78 4.34 16.66 6.68
C TRP A 78 3.34 17.80 6.91
N GLN A 79 3.42 18.87 6.11
CA GLN A 79 2.49 20.02 6.22
C GLN A 79 1.02 19.63 6.00
N ARG A 80 0.74 18.45 5.46
CA ARG A 80 -0.61 17.90 5.25
C ARG A 80 -1.10 17.06 6.44
N ARG A 81 -0.26 16.80 7.45
CA ARG A 81 -0.70 16.21 8.72
C ARG A 81 -1.63 17.18 9.45
N LEU A 82 -2.65 16.63 10.10
CA LEU A 82 -3.66 17.41 10.83
C LEU A 82 -3.27 17.73 12.28
N ASP A 83 -2.11 17.27 12.76
CA ASP A 83 -1.69 17.36 14.16
C ASP A 83 -0.92 18.65 14.51
N GLY A 84 -0.48 19.43 13.51
CA GLY A 84 0.20 20.72 13.70
C GLY A 84 1.56 20.64 14.39
N GLN A 85 2.13 19.44 14.54
CA GLN A 85 3.45 19.24 15.15
C GLN A 85 4.56 19.74 14.21
N PRO A 86 5.69 20.22 14.76
CA PRO A 86 6.85 20.54 13.94
C PRO A 86 7.37 19.27 13.24
N PRO A 87 7.90 19.38 12.01
CA PRO A 87 8.34 18.22 11.28
C PRO A 87 9.64 17.65 11.87
N VAL A 88 9.63 16.35 12.15
CA VAL A 88 10.81 15.59 12.63
C VAL A 88 11.06 14.41 11.69
N PHE A 89 12.31 14.24 11.27
CA PHE A 89 12.74 13.19 10.36
C PHE A 89 13.60 12.17 11.12
N TYR A 90 13.07 10.97 11.34
CA TYR A 90 13.74 9.93 12.12
C TYR A 90 14.54 8.97 11.25
N ILE A 91 15.81 8.77 11.60
CA ILE A 91 16.71 7.79 10.99
C ILE A 91 17.24 6.85 12.09
N ALA A 92 16.79 5.61 12.05
CA ALA A 92 17.33 4.53 12.87
C ALA A 92 18.55 3.89 12.20
N LEU A 93 19.69 3.87 12.87
CA LEU A 93 20.90 3.19 12.43
C LEU A 93 20.88 1.73 12.87
N GLU A 94 20.82 0.82 11.91
CA GLU A 94 20.80 -0.64 12.14
C GLU A 94 21.62 -1.37 11.07
N ALA A 95 22.40 -2.37 11.49
CA ALA A 95 23.22 -3.14 10.57
C ALA A 95 22.36 -3.83 9.50
N GLY A 96 22.67 -3.58 8.22
CA GLY A 96 21.86 -4.06 7.10
C GLY A 96 20.55 -3.30 6.86
N GLY A 97 20.27 -2.22 7.60
CA GLY A 97 19.11 -1.36 7.41
C GLY A 97 19.06 -0.75 6.01
N ASN A 98 17.89 -0.84 5.38
CA ASN A 98 17.65 -0.38 4.01
C ASN A 98 16.14 -0.32 3.69
N HIS A 99 15.31 0.01 4.68
CA HIS A 99 13.85 0.02 4.52
C HIS A 99 13.21 1.08 5.42
N ALA A 100 12.05 1.58 5.01
CA ALA A 100 11.15 2.34 5.87
C ALA A 100 10.42 1.42 6.87
N SER A 101 10.04 1.99 8.01
CA SER A 101 9.25 1.35 9.05
C SER A 101 8.34 2.37 9.71
N GLN A 102 7.39 1.89 10.52
CA GLN A 102 6.47 2.73 11.27
C GLN A 102 6.39 2.23 12.71
N GLY A 103 6.17 3.15 13.65
CA GLY A 103 5.98 2.82 15.06
C GLY A 103 7.29 2.58 15.79
N PHE A 104 7.58 3.38 16.82
CA PHE A 104 8.74 3.17 17.67
C PHE A 104 8.54 3.68 19.09
N THR A 105 9.29 3.08 20.00
CA THR A 105 9.57 3.63 21.33
C THR A 105 11.00 4.16 21.34
N LEU A 106 11.17 5.45 21.64
CA LEU A 106 12.43 6.18 21.70
C LEU A 106 12.74 6.62 23.14
N ILE A 107 13.96 6.39 23.58
CA ILE A 107 14.54 6.91 24.81
C ILE A 107 15.38 8.14 24.44
N GLU A 108 14.92 9.31 24.87
CA GLU A 108 15.62 10.58 24.73
C GLU A 108 16.83 10.67 25.67
N GLY A 109 17.71 11.65 25.45
CA GLY A 109 18.96 11.81 26.22
C GLY A 109 18.77 12.12 27.72
N ASP A 110 17.54 12.38 28.18
CA ASP A 110 17.16 12.56 29.59
C ASP A 110 16.40 11.35 30.18
N ASP A 111 16.46 10.20 29.50
CA ASP A 111 15.72 8.96 29.81
C ASP A 111 14.19 9.09 29.67
N THR A 112 13.68 10.15 29.01
CA THR A 112 12.26 10.25 28.66
C THR A 112 11.89 9.26 27.56
N LEU A 113 10.79 8.56 27.75
CA LEU A 113 10.20 7.69 26.74
C LEU A 113 9.23 8.48 25.86
N VAL A 114 9.50 8.48 24.56
CA VAL A 114 8.61 8.94 23.50
C VAL A 114 8.11 7.70 22.77
N ASP A 115 6.81 7.46 22.80
CA ASP A 115 6.17 6.34 22.09
C ASP A 115 5.25 6.93 21.02
N ASP A 116 5.49 6.55 19.77
CA ASP A 116 4.67 6.96 18.64
C ASP A 116 4.51 5.76 17.72
N ASP A 117 3.33 5.15 17.77
CA ASP A 117 2.96 3.92 17.06
C ASP A 117 2.70 4.16 15.57
N GLN A 118 2.48 5.43 15.18
CA GLN A 118 2.16 5.80 13.81
C GLN A 118 3.28 6.58 13.12
N MET A 119 4.35 6.97 13.80
CA MET A 119 5.42 7.75 13.20
C MET A 119 6.24 6.90 12.21
N PRO A 120 6.33 7.32 10.93
CA PRO A 120 7.20 6.65 9.97
C PRO A 120 8.65 7.09 10.15
N PHE A 121 9.58 6.15 10.02
CA PHE A 121 11.03 6.36 10.16
C PHE A 121 11.82 5.46 9.20
N ILE A 122 13.08 5.79 8.96
CA ILE A 122 13.94 4.97 8.08
C ILE A 122 14.90 4.13 8.92
N LEU A 123 15.04 2.85 8.60
CA LEU A 123 16.15 2.00 9.06
C LEU A 123 17.27 2.02 8.01
N LEU A 124 18.44 2.55 8.37
CA LEU A 124 19.62 2.62 7.51
C LEU A 124 20.85 1.98 8.15
N ASP A 125 21.62 1.26 7.35
CA ASP A 125 22.99 0.88 7.70
C ASP A 125 23.89 2.13 7.75
N GLU A 126 24.80 2.18 8.73
CA GLU A 126 25.71 3.30 8.97
C GLU A 126 26.86 3.33 7.93
N GLN A 127 26.51 3.52 6.67
CA GLN A 127 27.42 3.55 5.52
C GLN A 127 27.10 4.76 4.64
N GLU A 128 28.12 5.58 4.33
CA GLU A 128 27.99 6.85 3.59
C GLU A 128 27.09 6.77 2.35
N TYR A 129 27.28 5.77 1.50
CA TYR A 129 26.51 5.66 0.25
C TYR A 129 24.99 5.44 0.47
N ARG A 130 24.56 4.99 1.66
CA ARG A 130 23.14 4.82 2.00
C ARG A 130 22.42 6.15 2.22
N PHE A 131 23.15 7.22 2.58
CA PHE A 131 22.60 8.56 2.84
C PHE A 131 22.34 9.39 1.58
N SER A 132 22.22 8.73 0.42
CA SER A 132 21.94 9.36 -0.88
C SER A 132 20.72 8.72 -1.55
N GLY A 133 20.92 7.79 -2.49
CA GLY A 133 19.84 7.12 -3.23
C GLY A 133 18.93 6.28 -2.35
N THR A 134 19.49 5.47 -1.42
CA THR A 134 18.67 4.66 -0.49
C THR A 134 17.83 5.56 0.42
N LEU A 135 18.43 6.55 1.09
CA LEU A 135 17.68 7.53 1.87
C LEU A 135 16.52 8.17 1.07
N LEU A 136 16.77 8.58 -0.18
CA LEU A 136 15.75 9.18 -1.04
C LEU A 136 14.62 8.20 -1.37
N HIS A 137 14.96 6.95 -1.68
CA HIS A 137 14.00 5.87 -1.91
C HIS A 137 13.11 5.66 -0.68
N GLU A 138 13.73 5.43 0.49
CA GLU A 138 12.99 5.19 1.73
C GLU A 138 12.13 6.38 2.14
N THR A 139 12.59 7.60 1.87
CA THR A 139 11.79 8.82 2.07
C THR A 139 10.50 8.81 1.25
N GLY A 140 10.49 8.17 0.08
CA GLY A 140 9.28 7.94 -0.71
C GLY A 140 8.20 7.20 0.07
N HIS A 141 8.54 6.13 0.78
CA HIS A 141 7.59 5.38 1.60
C HIS A 141 7.11 6.20 2.81
N LEU A 142 8.01 6.93 3.47
CA LEU A 142 7.66 7.86 4.55
C LEU A 142 6.62 8.89 4.08
N ILE A 143 6.82 9.48 2.89
CA ILE A 143 5.88 10.43 2.31
C ILE A 143 4.50 9.81 2.13
N LEU A 144 4.40 8.57 1.62
CA LEU A 144 3.10 7.91 1.47
C LEU A 144 2.41 7.72 2.83
N GLY A 145 3.13 7.22 3.84
CA GLY A 145 2.59 7.09 5.20
C GLY A 145 2.10 8.41 5.79
N LEU A 146 2.87 9.49 5.60
CA LEU A 146 2.47 10.85 6.03
C LEU A 146 1.21 11.38 5.34
N LEU A 147 0.96 10.95 4.11
CA LEU A 147 -0.21 11.37 3.33
C LEU A 147 -1.45 10.51 3.61
N GLY A 148 -1.37 9.59 4.57
CA GLY A 148 -2.48 8.76 5.03
C GLY A 148 -2.57 7.40 4.34
N ALA A 149 -1.50 6.95 3.67
CA ALA A 149 -1.43 5.58 3.21
C ALA A 149 -1.25 4.67 4.43
N GLU A 150 -2.23 3.81 4.70
CA GLU A 150 -2.08 2.79 5.74
C GLU A 150 -1.01 1.79 5.30
N PRO A 151 -0.22 1.24 6.25
CA PRO A 151 0.61 0.08 5.96
C PRO A 151 -0.32 -1.08 5.62
N VAL A 152 -0.58 -1.30 4.33
CA VAL A 152 -1.13 -2.58 3.89
C VAL A 152 -0.02 -3.59 4.14
N ASP A 153 -0.33 -4.59 4.96
CA ASP A 153 0.57 -5.70 5.29
C ASP A 153 1.35 -6.08 4.03
N THR A 154 2.68 -5.95 4.06
CA THR A 154 3.58 -6.08 2.89
C THR A 154 3.63 -7.51 2.32
N ASP A 155 2.68 -8.35 2.72
CA ASP A 155 2.62 -9.79 2.51
C ASP A 155 1.56 -10.19 1.47
N VAL A 156 0.98 -9.25 0.71
CA VAL A 156 -0.10 -9.57 -0.26
C VAL A 156 0.43 -10.28 -1.52
N SER A 157 1.62 -9.92 -2.02
CA SER A 157 2.33 -10.71 -3.02
C SER A 157 3.78 -11.00 -2.62
N TYR A 158 4.11 -12.28 -2.63
CA TYR A 158 5.44 -12.81 -2.35
C TYR A 158 6.24 -13.08 -3.63
N VAL A 159 5.96 -12.29 -4.66
CA VAL A 159 6.74 -12.24 -5.92
C VAL A 159 7.90 -11.30 -5.69
N PHE A 160 9.16 -11.69 -5.93
CA PHE A 160 10.32 -10.81 -5.72
C PHE A 160 10.12 -9.41 -6.30
N HIS A 161 10.12 -8.43 -5.40
CA HIS A 161 9.84 -7.02 -5.67
C HIS A 161 11.06 -6.42 -6.37
N THR A 162 10.86 -6.09 -7.64
CA THR A 162 11.87 -5.57 -8.54
C THR A 162 11.18 -4.64 -9.52
N THR A 163 11.92 -3.67 -10.07
CA THR A 163 11.34 -2.65 -10.95
C THR A 163 10.48 -3.23 -12.09
N PRO A 164 10.83 -4.34 -12.78
CA PRO A 164 9.95 -4.89 -13.81
C PRO A 164 8.98 -5.98 -13.33
N ALA A 165 9.05 -6.42 -12.07
CA ALA A 165 8.17 -7.46 -11.57
C ALA A 165 6.69 -7.06 -11.69
N VAL A 166 5.84 -8.08 -11.82
CA VAL A 166 4.40 -7.93 -11.63
C VAL A 166 4.08 -8.52 -10.26
N THR A 167 3.83 -7.66 -9.30
CA THR A 167 3.57 -7.96 -7.89
C THR A 167 2.06 -7.85 -7.63
N ASP A 168 1.65 -7.07 -6.64
CA ASP A 168 0.29 -6.58 -6.42
C ASP A 168 0.23 -5.06 -6.61
N ARG A 169 -0.98 -4.49 -6.67
CA ARG A 169 -1.14 -3.05 -6.91
C ARG A 169 -0.57 -2.19 -5.81
N TRP A 170 -0.66 -2.63 -4.55
CA TRP A 170 -0.16 -1.85 -3.43
C TRP A 170 1.36 -1.78 -3.46
N THR A 171 2.02 -2.94 -3.53
CA THR A 171 3.47 -3.02 -3.69
C THR A 171 3.94 -2.21 -4.88
N ALA A 172 3.34 -2.42 -6.05
CA ALA A 172 3.71 -1.70 -7.26
C ALA A 172 3.57 -0.18 -7.10
N PHE A 173 2.52 0.27 -6.42
CA PHE A 173 2.30 1.66 -6.13
C PHE A 173 3.35 2.23 -5.16
N ASN A 174 3.58 1.52 -4.05
CA ASN A 174 4.45 1.93 -2.95
C ASN A 174 5.92 2.00 -3.41
N GLU A 175 6.43 0.92 -4.00
CA GLU A 175 7.77 0.84 -4.59
C GLU A 175 7.93 1.75 -5.80
N GLY A 176 6.93 1.79 -6.70
CA GLY A 176 6.97 2.64 -7.87
C GLY A 176 7.08 4.12 -7.52
N PHE A 177 6.38 4.56 -6.46
CA PHE A 177 6.54 5.91 -5.92
C PHE A 177 7.92 6.15 -5.29
N ALA A 178 8.54 5.20 -4.60
CA ALA A 178 9.92 5.39 -4.13
C ALA A 178 10.93 5.47 -5.31
N GLN A 179 10.80 4.56 -6.28
CA GLN A 179 11.71 4.42 -7.42
C GLN A 179 11.70 5.62 -8.39
N HIS A 180 10.56 6.31 -8.56
CA HIS A 180 10.50 7.48 -9.44
C HIS A 180 11.38 8.63 -8.92
N LEU A 181 11.54 8.78 -7.60
CA LEU A 181 12.40 9.81 -7.00
C LEU A 181 13.87 9.57 -7.35
N GLU A 182 14.31 8.31 -7.29
CA GLU A 182 15.66 7.92 -7.72
C GLU A 182 15.90 8.22 -9.20
N THR A 183 14.88 7.99 -10.04
CA THR A 183 14.93 8.30 -11.49
C THR A 183 15.11 9.79 -11.75
N ILE A 184 14.34 10.62 -11.04
CA ILE A 184 14.42 12.08 -11.14
C ILE A 184 15.78 12.58 -10.64
N TYR A 185 16.28 12.01 -9.54
CA TYR A 185 17.61 12.30 -9.03
C TYR A 185 18.67 11.99 -10.09
N ALA A 186 18.64 10.80 -10.68
CA ALA A 186 19.59 10.39 -11.70
C ALA A 186 19.61 11.31 -12.94
N GLU A 187 18.44 11.85 -13.33
CA GLU A 187 18.33 12.78 -14.46
C GLU A 187 18.80 14.19 -14.12
N ARG A 188 18.48 14.69 -12.92
CA ARG A 188 18.60 16.12 -12.57
C ARG A 188 19.77 16.47 -11.66
N VAL A 189 20.41 15.49 -11.03
CA VAL A 189 21.60 15.69 -10.17
C VAL A 189 22.61 16.57 -10.89
N THR A 190 23.18 17.56 -10.21
CA THR A 190 24.13 18.50 -10.82
C THR A 190 25.58 18.08 -10.71
N ASP A 191 25.89 17.24 -9.72
CA ASP A 191 27.20 16.61 -9.56
C ASP A 191 27.63 15.85 -10.84
N PRO A 192 28.76 16.26 -11.47
CA PRO A 192 29.28 15.62 -12.66
C PRO A 192 29.65 14.14 -12.50
N ASP A 193 30.18 13.73 -11.34
CA ASP A 193 30.60 12.35 -11.09
C ASP A 193 29.37 11.44 -10.92
N MET A 194 28.33 11.93 -10.25
CA MET A 194 27.03 11.23 -10.16
C MET A 194 26.35 11.15 -11.52
N ARG A 195 26.38 12.22 -12.33
CA ARG A 195 25.90 12.15 -13.73
C ARG A 195 26.65 11.09 -14.53
N LEU A 196 27.97 11.01 -14.41
CA LEU A 196 28.77 10.00 -15.12
C LEU A 196 28.43 8.58 -14.69
N HIS A 197 28.02 8.37 -13.43
CA HIS A 197 27.55 7.08 -12.93
C HIS A 197 26.23 6.66 -13.58
N PHE A 198 25.28 7.58 -13.75
CA PHE A 198 23.93 7.29 -14.27
C PHE A 198 23.82 7.30 -15.80
N ASP A 199 24.54 8.20 -16.48
CA ASP A 199 24.40 8.47 -17.92
C ASP A 199 25.14 7.42 -18.78
N ASN A 200 25.88 6.48 -18.17
CA ASN A 200 26.73 5.48 -18.86
C ASN A 200 27.70 6.06 -19.93
N ARG A 201 27.82 7.39 -20.04
CA ARG A 201 28.73 8.10 -20.96
C ARG A 201 30.21 7.86 -20.62
N SER A 202 30.46 7.36 -19.41
CA SER A 202 31.76 6.95 -18.91
C SER A 202 32.07 5.47 -19.14
N SER A 203 31.30 4.74 -19.96
CA SER A 203 31.54 3.32 -20.30
C SER A 203 33.00 3.10 -20.67
N THR A 204 33.82 2.73 -19.69
CA THR A 204 35.23 2.47 -19.84
C THR A 204 35.35 1.02 -20.27
N PHE A 205 36.23 0.69 -21.21
CA PHE A 205 36.53 -0.69 -21.57
C PHE A 205 37.89 -1.06 -20.96
N GLY A 206 37.96 -2.17 -20.22
CA GLY A 206 39.20 -2.64 -19.58
C GLY A 206 38.95 -3.59 -18.41
N PRO A 207 40.00 -4.26 -17.89
CA PRO A 207 39.88 -5.25 -16.81
C PRO A 207 39.39 -4.68 -15.47
N THR A 208 39.43 -3.36 -15.29
CA THR A 208 38.92 -2.63 -14.11
C THR A 208 37.60 -1.91 -14.38
N SER A 209 37.06 -2.01 -15.59
CA SER A 209 35.76 -1.44 -15.94
C SER A 209 34.64 -2.20 -15.24
N LYS A 210 33.78 -1.46 -14.53
CA LYS A 210 32.54 -1.99 -13.96
C LYS A 210 31.44 -2.18 -15.02
N HIS A 211 31.63 -1.70 -16.25
CA HIS A 211 30.59 -1.53 -17.28
C HIS A 211 30.97 -2.23 -18.59
N PHE A 212 30.84 -3.57 -18.65
CA PHE A 212 30.95 -4.28 -19.93
C PHE A 212 29.62 -4.25 -20.73
N PHE A 213 28.48 -4.11 -20.02
CA PHE A 213 27.15 -3.95 -20.61
C PHE A 213 26.20 -3.40 -19.52
N GLY A 214 25.71 -2.16 -19.69
CA GLY A 214 24.87 -1.47 -18.69
C GLY A 214 23.68 -2.30 -18.19
N PRO A 215 22.84 -2.86 -19.07
CA PRO A 215 21.72 -3.71 -18.66
C PRO A 215 22.13 -4.96 -17.88
N ALA A 216 23.31 -5.54 -18.14
CA ALA A 216 23.76 -6.75 -17.43
C ALA A 216 24.27 -6.45 -16.01
N MET A 217 24.45 -5.18 -15.63
CA MET A 217 24.76 -4.82 -14.25
C MET A 217 23.59 -5.09 -13.31
N ASP A 218 22.36 -4.96 -13.78
CA ASP A 218 21.16 -5.21 -12.98
C ASP A 218 21.05 -6.69 -12.57
N LEU A 219 21.73 -7.60 -13.28
CA LEU A 219 21.82 -9.00 -12.88
C LEU A 219 22.73 -9.24 -11.67
N ARG A 220 23.50 -8.23 -11.23
CA ARG A 220 24.43 -8.33 -10.09
C ARG A 220 23.87 -7.76 -8.79
N THR A 221 22.75 -7.05 -8.85
CA THR A 221 22.18 -6.32 -7.71
C THR A 221 20.66 -6.22 -7.84
N LEU A 222 19.95 -6.40 -6.72
CA LEU A 222 18.50 -6.15 -6.67
C LEU A 222 18.14 -4.66 -6.84
N SER A 223 19.12 -3.75 -6.72
CA SER A 223 18.90 -2.32 -6.93
C SER A 223 18.53 -1.95 -8.37
N GLN A 224 18.77 -2.84 -9.35
CA GLN A 224 18.38 -2.70 -10.76
C GLN A 224 18.57 -1.29 -11.34
N THR A 225 19.72 -0.71 -11.04
CA THR A 225 20.04 0.70 -11.24
C THR A 225 19.87 1.13 -12.71
N TRP A 226 20.18 0.26 -13.68
CA TRP A 226 20.00 0.60 -15.09
C TRP A 226 18.52 0.67 -15.48
N GLN A 227 17.70 -0.31 -15.07
CA GLN A 227 16.26 -0.35 -15.32
C GLN A 227 15.51 0.76 -14.57
N ARG A 228 15.86 1.02 -13.31
CA ARG A 228 15.29 2.14 -12.54
C ARG A 228 15.47 3.46 -13.25
N PHE A 229 16.60 3.71 -13.91
CA PHE A 229 16.81 5.02 -14.56
C PHE A 229 16.40 5.06 -16.03
N ASN A 230 16.79 4.07 -16.81
CA ASN A 230 16.53 4.06 -18.25
C ASN A 230 15.18 3.42 -18.57
N GLY A 231 14.83 2.33 -17.89
CA GLY A 231 13.55 1.65 -18.09
C GLY A 231 12.37 2.54 -17.70
N VAL A 232 12.46 3.21 -16.55
CA VAL A 232 11.41 4.12 -16.05
C VAL A 232 11.23 5.30 -16.99
N ARG A 233 12.33 5.95 -17.39
CA ARG A 233 12.27 7.09 -18.31
C ARG A 233 11.70 6.72 -19.67
N ASP A 234 12.00 5.54 -20.18
CA ASP A 234 11.65 5.17 -21.56
C ASP A 234 10.31 4.41 -21.64
N ASN A 235 9.53 4.36 -20.55
CA ASN A 235 8.25 3.61 -20.44
C ASN A 235 8.40 2.14 -20.85
N ARG A 236 9.53 1.50 -20.53
CA ARG A 236 9.81 0.12 -20.93
C ARG A 236 8.89 -0.91 -20.28
N PHE A 237 8.30 -0.55 -19.15
CA PHE A 237 7.47 -1.44 -18.33
C PHE A 237 6.01 -1.49 -18.78
N ALA A 238 5.63 -0.71 -19.81
CA ALA A 238 4.39 -0.96 -20.55
C ALA A 238 4.42 -2.30 -21.32
N HIS A 239 5.62 -2.87 -21.50
CA HIS A 239 5.87 -4.11 -22.21
C HIS A 239 6.26 -5.23 -21.23
N PRO A 240 5.84 -6.48 -21.47
CA PRO A 240 6.24 -7.61 -20.65
C PRO A 240 7.73 -7.96 -20.86
N ALA A 241 8.27 -8.80 -19.98
CA ALA A 241 9.63 -9.33 -20.17
C ALA A 241 9.70 -10.15 -21.46
N ALA A 242 10.83 -10.06 -22.18
CA ALA A 242 11.07 -10.87 -23.37
C ALA A 242 11.30 -12.35 -23.04
N TYR A 243 11.69 -12.65 -21.81
CA TYR A 243 11.80 -14.01 -21.31
C TYR A 243 10.45 -14.51 -20.81
N ASP A 244 9.93 -15.57 -21.42
CA ASP A 244 8.64 -16.21 -21.11
C ASP A 244 8.79 -17.64 -20.54
N GLY A 245 10.02 -18.08 -20.28
CA GLY A 245 10.33 -19.40 -19.73
C GLY A 245 9.99 -19.54 -18.24
N PRO A 246 10.22 -20.73 -17.66
CA PRO A 246 9.74 -21.07 -16.30
C PRO A 246 10.52 -20.40 -15.14
N ASP A 247 11.64 -19.73 -15.40
CA ASP A 247 12.44 -19.10 -14.36
C ASP A 247 11.81 -17.75 -13.91
N LEU A 248 11.09 -17.79 -12.79
CA LEU A 248 10.42 -16.64 -12.19
C LEU A 248 11.37 -15.48 -11.90
N LEU A 249 12.55 -15.78 -11.35
CA LEU A 249 13.51 -14.75 -10.97
C LEU A 249 14.06 -14.09 -12.23
N ARG A 250 14.43 -14.87 -13.26
CA ARG A 250 14.85 -14.31 -14.54
C ARG A 250 13.76 -13.44 -15.15
N HIS A 251 12.50 -13.89 -15.16
CA HIS A 251 11.39 -13.08 -15.66
C HIS A 251 11.27 -11.73 -14.95
N ALA A 252 11.49 -11.72 -13.63
CA ALA A 252 11.43 -10.53 -12.79
C ALA A 252 12.70 -9.66 -12.81
N ILE A 253 13.82 -10.06 -13.42
CA ILE A 253 15.05 -9.23 -13.42
C ILE A 253 15.64 -8.96 -14.79
N ASP A 254 15.33 -9.77 -15.80
CA ASP A 254 15.90 -9.64 -17.13
C ASP A 254 15.52 -8.25 -17.69
N PRO A 255 16.48 -7.43 -18.16
CA PRO A 255 16.20 -6.09 -18.68
C PRO A 255 15.52 -6.10 -20.06
N GLU A 256 15.54 -7.23 -20.78
CA GLU A 256 14.97 -7.32 -22.13
C GLU A 256 13.44 -7.38 -22.11
N ARG A 257 12.79 -6.58 -22.97
CA ARG A 257 11.32 -6.43 -23.03
C ARG A 257 10.80 -6.84 -24.40
N ASP A 258 9.64 -7.49 -24.42
CA ASP A 258 8.96 -7.82 -25.67
C ASP A 258 8.15 -6.60 -26.13
N LEU A 259 8.76 -5.80 -27.00
CA LEU A 259 8.13 -4.60 -27.56
C LEU A 259 6.95 -4.91 -28.51
N SER A 260 6.77 -6.17 -28.91
CA SER A 260 5.64 -6.59 -29.76
C SER A 260 4.34 -6.78 -29.00
N ARG A 261 4.37 -6.72 -27.66
CA ARG A 261 3.23 -6.93 -26.77
C ARG A 261 3.11 -5.80 -25.76
N LEU A 262 1.89 -5.53 -25.33
CA LEU A 262 1.62 -4.66 -24.19
C LEU A 262 1.18 -5.49 -22.98
N ARG A 263 1.45 -4.97 -21.79
CA ARG A 263 0.82 -5.45 -20.55
C ARG A 263 -0.64 -5.02 -20.53
N ASN A 264 -1.50 -5.86 -19.97
CA ASN A 264 -2.88 -5.48 -19.69
C ASN A 264 -2.95 -4.49 -18.51
N SER A 265 -4.11 -3.90 -18.28
CA SER A 265 -4.36 -2.93 -17.20
C SER A 265 -3.91 -3.43 -15.82
N SER A 266 -4.29 -4.66 -15.44
CA SER A 266 -3.91 -5.27 -14.16
C SER A 266 -2.40 -5.41 -14.01
N GLN A 267 -1.72 -5.87 -15.06
CA GLN A 267 -0.26 -6.01 -15.10
C GLN A 267 0.49 -4.69 -15.05
N LEU A 268 -0.08 -3.62 -15.62
CA LEU A 268 0.50 -2.28 -15.54
C LEU A 268 0.40 -1.74 -14.11
N LEU A 269 -0.79 -1.83 -13.51
CA LEU A 269 -1.03 -1.33 -12.16
C LEU A 269 -0.29 -2.14 -11.09
N ALA A 270 -0.03 -3.42 -11.33
CA ALA A 270 0.77 -4.29 -10.48
C ALA A 270 2.27 -4.29 -10.85
N CYS A 271 2.78 -3.30 -11.59
CA CYS A 271 4.19 -3.19 -11.92
C CYS A 271 4.85 -1.94 -11.34
N GLU A 272 5.81 -2.13 -10.45
CA GLU A 272 6.58 -1.05 -9.80
C GLU A 272 7.13 -0.04 -10.81
N GLY A 273 7.82 -0.54 -11.84
CA GLY A 273 8.47 0.28 -12.86
C GLY A 273 7.48 1.07 -13.72
N PHE A 274 6.29 0.54 -14.01
CA PHE A 274 5.27 1.29 -14.73
C PHE A 274 4.70 2.41 -13.86
N VAL A 275 4.39 2.12 -12.60
CA VAL A 275 3.93 3.15 -11.64
C VAL A 275 5.01 4.22 -11.46
N ALA A 276 6.28 3.81 -11.36
CA ALA A 276 7.42 4.73 -11.33
C ALA A 276 7.47 5.60 -12.59
N THR A 277 7.22 5.05 -13.78
CA THR A 277 7.17 5.82 -15.03
C THR A 277 6.08 6.88 -14.98
N VAL A 278 4.91 6.55 -14.47
CA VAL A 278 3.79 7.49 -14.34
C VAL A 278 4.18 8.65 -13.42
N PHE A 279 4.63 8.37 -12.19
CA PHE A 279 5.03 9.43 -11.26
C PHE A 279 6.23 10.24 -11.75
N TYR A 280 7.21 9.60 -12.39
CA TYR A 280 8.32 10.28 -13.05
C TYR A 280 7.82 11.33 -14.05
N ARG A 281 6.91 10.94 -14.96
CA ARG A 281 6.35 11.87 -15.96
C ARG A 281 5.53 12.99 -15.36
N LEU A 282 4.73 12.71 -14.33
CA LEU A 282 3.95 13.71 -13.62
C LEU A 282 4.84 14.69 -12.85
N GLY A 283 5.94 14.21 -12.28
CA GLY A 283 6.92 15.03 -11.56
C GLY A 283 7.78 15.89 -12.48
N THR A 284 8.03 15.45 -13.72
CA THR A 284 8.92 16.14 -14.68
C THR A 284 8.20 16.89 -15.79
N THR A 285 6.94 17.29 -15.63
CA THR A 285 6.23 18.12 -16.64
C THR A 285 6.87 19.50 -16.84
N SER A 286 7.61 19.99 -15.85
CA SER A 286 8.40 21.22 -15.92
C SER A 286 9.67 21.07 -16.77
N ALA A 287 10.12 22.19 -17.35
CA ALA A 287 11.36 22.24 -18.12
C ALA A 287 12.57 21.66 -17.33
N PRO A 288 13.62 21.18 -18.04
CA PRO A 288 14.83 20.70 -17.40
C PRO A 288 15.41 21.74 -16.43
N GLY A 289 15.78 21.29 -15.22
CA GLY A 289 16.23 22.16 -14.14
C GLY A 289 16.72 21.35 -12.93
N PRO A 290 17.27 22.01 -11.90
CA PRO A 290 17.72 21.34 -10.67
C PRO A 290 16.54 20.70 -9.93
N LEU A 291 16.81 19.78 -9.01
CA LEU A 291 15.79 19.12 -8.18
C LEU A 291 14.93 20.12 -7.39
N SER A 292 15.52 21.24 -6.97
CA SER A 292 14.84 22.31 -6.24
C SER A 292 13.77 23.04 -7.06
N SER A 293 13.76 22.89 -8.40
CA SER A 293 12.73 23.51 -9.24
C SER A 293 11.47 22.65 -9.40
N LEU A 294 11.46 21.43 -8.84
CA LEU A 294 10.33 20.51 -8.96
C LEU A 294 9.23 20.84 -7.96
N ASP A 295 8.02 21.06 -8.48
CA ASP A 295 6.81 21.32 -7.71
C ASP A 295 5.96 20.04 -7.57
N TYR A 296 6.03 19.48 -6.35
CA TYR A 296 5.33 18.27 -5.93
C TYR A 296 4.03 18.52 -5.19
N GLU A 297 3.72 19.78 -4.84
CA GLU A 297 2.54 20.10 -4.02
C GLU A 297 1.25 19.51 -4.63
N PRO A 298 0.98 19.66 -5.95
CA PRO A 298 -0.25 19.11 -6.53
C PRO A 298 -0.29 17.58 -6.51
N ILE A 299 0.87 16.90 -6.59
CA ILE A 299 0.95 15.44 -6.53
C ILE A 299 0.62 14.98 -5.12
N PHE A 300 1.16 15.64 -4.09
CA PHE A 300 0.89 15.30 -2.69
C PHE A 300 -0.57 15.56 -2.30
N ASP A 301 -1.16 16.66 -2.78
CA ASP A 301 -2.59 16.93 -2.59
C ASP A 301 -3.47 15.84 -3.24
N ALA A 302 -3.09 15.38 -4.44
CA ALA A 302 -3.80 14.32 -5.14
C ALA A 302 -3.66 12.97 -4.44
N LEU A 303 -2.47 12.64 -3.93
CA LEU A 303 -2.21 11.42 -3.15
C LEU A 303 -3.03 11.41 -1.85
N ALA A 304 -3.00 12.49 -1.08
CA ALA A 304 -3.77 12.59 0.16
C ALA A 304 -5.28 12.41 -0.08
N LYS A 305 -5.82 13.01 -1.16
CA LYS A 305 -7.21 12.79 -1.58
C LYS A 305 -7.48 11.34 -1.98
N ALA A 306 -6.56 10.70 -2.70
CA ALA A 306 -6.71 9.32 -3.13
C ALA A 306 -6.72 8.35 -1.94
N PHE A 307 -5.84 8.54 -0.96
CA PHE A 307 -5.81 7.72 0.25
C PHE A 307 -7.07 7.89 1.12
N GLN A 308 -7.58 9.11 1.24
CA GLN A 308 -8.86 9.37 1.92
C GLN A 308 -10.05 8.70 1.22
N TYR A 309 -10.00 8.54 -0.10
CA TYR A 309 -11.05 7.83 -0.84
C TYR A 309 -10.94 6.31 -0.62
N GLU A 310 -9.73 5.77 -0.72
CA GLU A 310 -9.47 4.33 -0.62
C GLU A 310 -9.72 3.77 0.78
N SER A 311 -9.51 4.57 1.84
CA SER A 311 -9.87 4.17 3.20
C SER A 311 -11.39 3.95 3.39
N VAL A 312 -12.21 4.42 2.44
CA VAL A 312 -13.67 4.26 2.43
C VAL A 312 -14.13 3.20 1.44
N HIS A 313 -13.46 3.10 0.28
CA HIS A 313 -13.96 2.34 -0.88
C HIS A 313 -13.24 1.02 -1.16
N VAL A 314 -12.02 0.81 -0.65
CA VAL A 314 -11.24 -0.44 -0.75
C VAL A 314 -11.21 -1.04 -2.16
N ASP A 315 -11.01 -0.20 -3.18
CA ASP A 315 -10.95 -0.61 -4.59
C ASP A 315 -9.51 -0.97 -5.02
N HIS A 316 -8.52 -0.56 -4.23
CA HIS A 316 -7.08 -0.76 -4.45
C HIS A 316 -6.59 -0.19 -5.80
N LEU A 317 -7.17 0.95 -6.20
CA LEU A 317 -6.89 1.71 -7.43
C LEU A 317 -6.18 3.03 -7.12
N TRP A 318 -5.31 3.07 -6.10
CA TRP A 318 -4.60 4.26 -5.61
C TRP A 318 -4.02 5.14 -6.72
N LEU A 319 -3.37 4.53 -7.72
CA LEU A 319 -2.82 5.28 -8.87
C LEU A 319 -3.89 6.00 -9.67
N LEU A 320 -5.00 5.33 -9.98
CA LEU A 320 -6.07 5.91 -10.80
C LEU A 320 -6.81 7.01 -10.06
N HIS A 321 -7.06 6.83 -8.76
CA HIS A 321 -7.61 7.90 -7.93
C HIS A 321 -6.65 9.09 -7.85
N THR A 322 -5.35 8.85 -7.69
CA THR A 322 -4.33 9.91 -7.73
C THR A 322 -4.34 10.65 -9.06
N ILE A 323 -4.42 9.95 -10.20
CA ILE A 323 -4.52 10.59 -11.52
C ILE A 323 -5.79 11.43 -11.63
N ASN A 324 -6.92 10.90 -11.18
CA ASN A 324 -8.20 11.61 -11.24
C ASN A 324 -8.21 12.87 -10.37
N SER A 325 -7.69 12.79 -9.15
CA SER A 325 -7.55 13.94 -8.24
C SER A 325 -6.55 14.96 -8.77
N LEU A 326 -5.42 14.53 -9.35
CA LEU A 326 -4.43 15.42 -9.93
C LEU A 326 -4.97 16.15 -11.17
N ALA A 327 -5.79 15.47 -11.98
CA ALA A 327 -6.39 16.03 -13.17
C ALA A 327 -7.35 17.22 -12.91
N GLU A 328 -7.85 17.36 -11.66
CA GLU A 328 -8.63 18.54 -11.25
C GLU A 328 -7.82 19.84 -11.33
N VAL A 329 -6.50 19.75 -11.14
CA VAL A 329 -5.59 20.92 -11.11
C VAL A 329 -4.55 20.90 -12.23
N ARG A 330 -4.21 19.71 -12.76
CA ARG A 330 -3.32 19.48 -13.91
C ARG A 330 -4.01 18.56 -14.92
N PRO A 331 -4.90 19.08 -15.79
CA PRO A 331 -5.70 18.26 -16.72
C PRO A 331 -4.87 17.31 -17.60
N GLU A 332 -3.62 17.68 -17.90
CA GLU A 332 -2.67 16.85 -18.62
C GLU A 332 -2.29 15.54 -17.91
N ALA A 333 -2.55 15.38 -16.62
CA ALA A 333 -2.26 14.15 -15.88
C ALA A 333 -2.95 12.93 -16.49
N ARG A 334 -4.22 13.08 -16.91
CA ARG A 334 -4.96 12.01 -17.60
C ARG A 334 -4.37 11.69 -18.96
N THR A 335 -4.03 12.71 -19.75
CA THR A 335 -3.50 12.49 -21.10
C THR A 335 -2.12 11.83 -21.05
N ILE A 336 -1.27 12.24 -20.10
CA ILE A 336 0.02 11.57 -19.82
C ILE A 336 -0.22 10.11 -19.45
N PHE A 337 -1.11 9.83 -18.49
CA PHE A 337 -1.38 8.45 -18.06
C PHE A 337 -1.94 7.56 -19.19
N LEU A 338 -2.86 8.09 -19.99
CA LEU A 338 -3.44 7.38 -21.14
C LEU A 338 -2.40 7.04 -22.21
N ASP A 339 -1.45 7.95 -22.48
CA ASP A 339 -0.37 7.68 -23.44
C ASP A 339 0.61 6.63 -22.91
N LEU A 340 0.97 6.71 -21.62
CA LEU A 340 1.87 5.76 -20.98
C LEU A 340 1.26 4.35 -20.92
N SER A 341 -0.01 4.24 -20.53
CA SER A 341 -0.75 2.97 -20.47
C SER A 341 -1.19 2.46 -21.84
N ARG A 342 -1.00 3.25 -22.91
CA ARG A 342 -1.50 2.94 -24.26
C ARG A 342 -2.99 2.60 -24.26
N LEU A 343 -3.78 3.34 -23.47
CA LEU A 343 -5.24 3.19 -23.32
C LEU A 343 -5.72 1.86 -22.72
N THR A 344 -4.82 0.98 -22.30
CA THR A 344 -5.18 -0.38 -21.82
C THR A 344 -6.05 -0.38 -20.57
N THR A 345 -6.06 0.72 -19.79
CA THR A 345 -6.88 0.89 -18.59
C THR A 345 -8.34 1.25 -18.89
N VAL A 346 -8.61 1.82 -20.07
CA VAL A 346 -9.96 2.20 -20.52
C VAL A 346 -10.54 1.22 -21.55
N SER A 347 -9.68 0.47 -22.25
CA SER A 347 -10.08 -0.51 -23.26
C SER A 347 -8.98 -1.54 -23.54
N ASN A 348 -9.36 -2.80 -23.74
CA ASN A 348 -8.44 -3.86 -24.15
C ASN A 348 -8.10 -3.84 -25.65
N GLN A 349 -8.74 -2.98 -26.46
CA GLN A 349 -8.53 -2.95 -27.92
C GLN A 349 -7.05 -2.78 -28.31
N MET A 350 -6.29 -1.98 -27.58
CA MET A 350 -4.89 -1.74 -27.91
C MET A 350 -4.01 -2.99 -27.71
N LEU A 351 -4.41 -3.92 -26.85
CA LEU A 351 -3.70 -5.20 -26.68
C LEU A 351 -3.78 -6.05 -27.95
N GLU A 352 -4.90 -5.99 -28.68
CA GLU A 352 -5.13 -6.71 -29.94
C GLU A 352 -4.46 -6.02 -31.14
N ASP A 353 -4.48 -4.69 -31.16
CA ASP A 353 -3.95 -3.91 -32.27
C ASP A 353 -2.41 -3.82 -32.25
N TRP A 354 -1.79 -3.80 -31.05
CA TRP A 354 -0.35 -3.57 -30.85
C TRP A 354 0.58 -4.48 -31.67
N PRO A 355 0.37 -5.81 -31.74
CA PRO A 355 1.23 -6.67 -32.54
C PRO A 355 1.24 -6.31 -34.03
N GLN A 356 0.12 -5.83 -34.56
CA GLN A 356 0.00 -5.42 -35.98
C GLN A 356 0.76 -4.12 -36.23
N ILE A 357 0.70 -3.19 -35.28
CA ILE A 357 1.43 -1.91 -35.31
C ILE A 357 2.95 -2.18 -35.27
N TYR A 358 3.36 -3.07 -34.37
CA TYR A 358 4.74 -3.51 -34.26
C TYR A 358 5.25 -4.16 -35.56
N ASP A 359 4.50 -5.08 -36.17
CA ASP A 359 4.86 -5.72 -37.46
C ASP A 359 4.94 -4.69 -38.60
N ALA A 360 4.02 -3.71 -38.66
CA ALA A 360 4.08 -2.62 -39.62
C ALA A 360 5.36 -1.78 -39.47
N GLY A 361 5.77 -1.51 -38.22
CA GLY A 361 7.03 -0.86 -37.88
C GLY A 361 8.26 -1.65 -38.33
N LEU A 362 8.29 -2.96 -38.08
CA LEU A 362 9.37 -3.86 -38.53
C LEU A 362 9.52 -3.89 -40.05
N ARG A 363 8.41 -3.80 -40.78
CA ARG A 363 8.40 -3.74 -42.26
C ARG A 363 8.73 -2.36 -42.81
N VAL A 364 8.93 -1.36 -41.95
CA VAL A 364 9.10 0.05 -42.33
C VAL A 364 7.96 0.51 -43.25
N ASN A 365 6.74 0.03 -42.98
CA ASN A 365 5.57 0.36 -43.77
C ASN A 365 5.03 1.73 -43.33
N VAL A 366 5.67 2.79 -43.83
CA VAL A 366 5.38 4.19 -43.46
C VAL A 366 3.90 4.54 -43.66
N LYS A 367 3.24 3.99 -44.70
CA LYS A 367 1.83 4.25 -44.94
C LYS A 367 0.96 3.61 -43.87
N ALA A 368 1.13 2.31 -43.60
CA ALA A 368 0.34 1.62 -42.57
C ALA A 368 0.57 2.25 -41.18
N TYR A 369 1.81 2.62 -40.88
CA TYR A 369 2.13 3.31 -39.63
C TYR A 369 1.46 4.69 -39.55
N GLY A 370 1.47 5.48 -40.63
CA GLY A 370 0.79 6.77 -40.68
C GLY A 370 -0.73 6.68 -40.59
N ASP A 371 -1.34 5.69 -41.24
CA ASP A 371 -2.78 5.39 -41.14
C ASP A 371 -3.13 5.01 -39.68
N TRP A 372 -2.30 4.20 -39.03
CA TRP A 372 -2.47 3.85 -37.62
C TRP A 372 -2.34 5.05 -36.69
N GLN A 373 -1.34 5.91 -36.86
CA GLN A 373 -1.17 7.10 -36.00
C GLN A 373 -2.40 8.02 -36.03
N GLN A 374 -3.08 8.12 -37.18
CA GLN A 374 -4.34 8.86 -37.28
C GLN A 374 -5.45 8.19 -36.48
N GLN A 375 -5.59 6.87 -36.63
CA GLN A 375 -6.58 6.09 -35.88
C GLN A 375 -6.31 6.13 -34.36
N GLU A 376 -5.06 5.98 -33.92
CA GLU A 376 -4.66 6.09 -32.51
C GLU A 376 -5.05 7.46 -31.95
N ALA A 377 -4.74 8.54 -32.68
CA ALA A 377 -5.11 9.89 -32.26
C ALA A 377 -6.63 10.08 -32.14
N GLU A 378 -7.43 9.50 -33.06
CA GLU A 378 -8.88 9.53 -32.99
C GLU A 378 -9.42 8.78 -31.76
N ILE A 379 -8.91 7.57 -31.50
CA ILE A 379 -9.29 6.75 -30.35
C ILE A 379 -8.87 7.42 -29.04
N PHE A 380 -7.66 7.97 -28.99
CA PHE A 380 -7.14 8.69 -27.83
C PHE A 380 -8.03 9.90 -27.50
N ASN A 381 -8.32 10.74 -28.50
CA ASN A 381 -9.18 11.92 -28.31
C ASN A 381 -10.61 11.53 -27.92
N HIS A 382 -11.13 10.43 -28.44
CA HIS A 382 -12.42 9.88 -28.04
C HIS A 382 -12.45 9.55 -26.54
N TRP A 383 -11.44 8.85 -26.03
CA TRP A 383 -11.37 8.49 -24.62
C TRP A 383 -11.12 9.69 -23.71
N VAL A 384 -10.28 10.64 -24.11
CA VAL A 384 -10.11 11.91 -23.38
C VAL A 384 -11.46 12.62 -23.22
N ALA A 385 -12.23 12.78 -24.30
CA ALA A 385 -13.54 13.42 -24.24
C ALA A 385 -14.56 12.67 -23.39
N ARG A 386 -14.51 11.33 -23.35
CA ARG A 386 -15.37 10.52 -22.45
C ARG A 386 -14.97 10.67 -20.99
N LEU A 387 -13.67 10.70 -20.70
CA LEU A 387 -13.14 10.89 -19.35
C LEU A 387 -13.35 12.30 -18.81
N GLU A 388 -13.64 13.29 -19.66
CA GLU A 388 -14.12 14.60 -19.20
C GLU A 388 -15.55 14.54 -18.65
N GLN A 389 -16.34 13.56 -19.11
CA GLN A 389 -17.74 13.38 -18.70
C GLN A 389 -17.89 12.41 -17.52
N ASP A 390 -17.06 11.37 -17.49
CA ASP A 390 -17.11 10.32 -16.47
C ASP A 390 -15.70 9.82 -16.14
N HIS A 391 -15.22 10.19 -14.96
CA HIS A 391 -13.87 9.85 -14.48
C HIS A 391 -13.74 8.37 -14.12
N SER A 392 -14.84 7.67 -13.84
CA SER A 392 -14.83 6.24 -13.50
C SER A 392 -14.37 5.36 -14.66
N LEU A 393 -14.53 5.86 -15.89
CA LEU A 393 -14.09 5.17 -17.11
C LEU A 393 -12.58 4.95 -17.16
N LEU A 394 -11.79 5.64 -16.31
CA LEU A 394 -10.33 5.47 -16.26
C LEU A 394 -9.95 4.05 -15.83
N ALA A 395 -10.83 3.38 -15.09
CA ALA A 395 -10.68 2.01 -14.63
C ALA A 395 -11.54 1.01 -15.43
N ALA A 396 -12.13 1.40 -16.56
CA ALA A 396 -13.15 0.60 -17.25
C ALA A 396 -12.67 -0.79 -17.71
N ALA A 397 -11.38 -0.95 -17.99
CA ALA A 397 -10.76 -2.22 -18.36
C ALA A 397 -9.89 -2.83 -17.24
N VAL A 398 -9.92 -2.26 -16.03
CA VAL A 398 -9.17 -2.79 -14.89
C VAL A 398 -9.97 -3.93 -14.27
N ALA A 399 -9.31 -5.07 -14.08
CA ALA A 399 -9.94 -6.24 -13.45
C ALA A 399 -10.08 -6.04 -11.92
N PRO A 400 -10.94 -6.79 -11.22
CA PRO A 400 -10.77 -6.99 -9.78
C PRO A 400 -9.46 -7.75 -9.49
N GLU A 401 -8.87 -7.55 -8.31
CA GLU A 401 -7.77 -8.40 -7.84
C GLU A 401 -8.32 -9.74 -7.34
N VAL A 402 -7.75 -10.85 -7.84
CA VAL A 402 -8.09 -12.21 -7.41
C VAL A 402 -6.83 -12.88 -6.91
N PHE A 403 -6.54 -12.71 -5.62
CA PHE A 403 -5.32 -13.25 -5.01
C PHE A 403 -5.38 -14.75 -4.79
N VAL A 404 -4.36 -15.44 -5.27
CA VAL A 404 -4.19 -16.88 -5.14
C VAL A 404 -2.78 -17.20 -4.67
N CYS A 405 -2.64 -18.24 -3.87
CA CYS A 405 -1.35 -18.79 -3.48
C CYS A 405 -1.19 -20.21 -4.00
N VAL A 406 0.02 -20.56 -4.42
CA VAL A 406 0.36 -21.89 -4.90
C VAL A 406 0.73 -22.79 -3.71
N ASP A 407 -0.06 -23.84 -3.48
CA ASP A 407 0.13 -24.75 -2.34
C ASP A 407 1.56 -25.33 -2.33
N LYS A 408 2.25 -25.24 -1.18
CA LYS A 408 3.58 -25.81 -0.91
C LYS A 408 4.71 -25.40 -1.87
N LYS A 409 4.55 -24.33 -2.68
CA LYS A 409 5.65 -23.77 -3.45
C LYS A 409 6.25 -22.56 -2.78
N THR A 410 7.48 -22.76 -2.34
CA THR A 410 8.31 -21.70 -1.79
C THR A 410 9.42 -21.32 -2.76
N VAL A 411 9.59 -20.02 -3.02
CA VAL A 411 10.76 -19.55 -3.76
C VAL A 411 11.86 -19.17 -2.76
N VAL A 412 13.08 -19.66 -2.99
CA VAL A 412 14.25 -19.35 -2.15
C VAL A 412 15.32 -18.66 -3.00
N PRO A 413 15.38 -17.32 -3.02
CA PRO A 413 16.51 -16.65 -3.65
C PRO A 413 17.74 -16.87 -2.80
N GLN A 414 18.84 -17.23 -3.46
CA GLN A 414 20.13 -17.45 -2.79
C GLN A 414 20.63 -16.22 -2.03
N LEU A 415 20.17 -15.02 -2.39
CA LEU A 415 20.59 -13.76 -1.77
C LEU A 415 19.93 -13.51 -0.41
N ILE A 416 18.64 -13.83 -0.25
CA ILE A 416 17.90 -13.60 1.01
C ILE A 416 17.74 -14.87 1.86
N GLN A 417 17.92 -16.05 1.26
CA GLN A 417 17.84 -17.37 1.92
C GLN A 417 16.56 -17.62 2.72
N GLN A 418 15.49 -16.88 2.43
CA GLN A 418 14.17 -17.04 3.02
C GLN A 418 13.24 -17.75 2.03
N SER A 419 12.36 -18.56 2.59
CA SER A 419 11.40 -19.40 1.89
C SER A 419 10.05 -18.71 1.95
N VAL A 420 9.51 -18.33 0.80
CA VAL A 420 8.28 -17.53 0.74
C VAL A 420 7.27 -18.19 -0.18
N ASP A 421 6.02 -18.34 0.28
CA ASP A 421 4.91 -18.91 -0.50
C ASP A 421 4.67 -18.09 -1.76
N LEU A 422 4.45 -18.71 -2.91
CA LEU A 422 4.18 -17.95 -4.14
C LEU A 422 2.71 -17.51 -4.22
N CYS A 423 2.45 -16.23 -3.99
CA CYS A 423 1.12 -15.62 -4.09
C CYS A 423 1.09 -14.48 -5.13
N PHE A 424 0.01 -14.37 -5.91
CA PHE A 424 -0.16 -13.35 -6.95
C PHE A 424 -1.65 -13.10 -7.30
N ASP A 425 -1.95 -11.94 -7.89
CA ASP A 425 -3.25 -11.65 -8.51
C ASP A 425 -3.38 -12.42 -9.84
N LEU A 426 -4.39 -13.28 -9.96
CA LEU A 426 -4.68 -14.08 -11.13
C LEU A 426 -4.88 -13.24 -12.41
N ASN A 427 -5.52 -12.07 -12.29
CA ASN A 427 -5.77 -11.19 -13.44
C ASN A 427 -4.50 -10.44 -13.89
N ALA A 428 -3.57 -10.19 -12.97
CA ALA A 428 -2.24 -9.64 -13.28
C ALA A 428 -1.20 -10.72 -13.63
N ALA A 429 -1.43 -11.99 -13.26
CA ALA A 429 -0.42 -13.03 -13.32
C ALA A 429 0.29 -13.14 -14.69
N THR A 430 1.60 -13.24 -14.64
CA THR A 430 2.47 -13.51 -15.80
C THR A 430 2.45 -14.99 -16.14
N ILE A 431 2.82 -15.34 -17.38
CA ILE A 431 2.92 -16.75 -17.81
C ILE A 431 3.83 -17.56 -16.88
N PRO A 432 5.01 -17.08 -16.45
CA PRO A 432 5.83 -17.85 -15.51
C PRO A 432 5.18 -18.06 -14.13
N GLN A 433 4.43 -17.08 -13.61
CA GLN A 433 3.67 -17.24 -12.36
C GLN A 433 2.57 -18.30 -12.50
N LEU A 434 1.79 -18.25 -13.58
CA LEU A 434 0.76 -19.25 -13.86
C LEU A 434 1.35 -20.65 -14.06
N ARG A 435 2.49 -20.75 -14.77
CA ARG A 435 3.22 -22.03 -14.96
C ARG A 435 3.76 -22.60 -13.64
N ALA A 436 3.90 -21.78 -12.61
CA ALA A 436 4.28 -22.26 -11.30
C ALA A 436 3.13 -23.01 -10.59
N ILE A 437 1.90 -23.00 -11.08
CA ILE A 437 0.79 -23.78 -10.51
C ILE A 437 0.98 -25.26 -10.84
N ASP A 438 0.89 -26.13 -9.84
CA ASP A 438 1.04 -27.57 -10.06
C ASP A 438 -0.11 -28.12 -10.90
N GLY A 439 0.24 -28.75 -12.02
CA GLY A 439 -0.74 -29.27 -12.99
C GLY A 439 -1.02 -28.33 -14.16
N ALA A 440 -0.54 -27.07 -14.12
CA ALA A 440 -0.64 -26.17 -15.27
C ALA A 440 0.17 -26.69 -16.47
N ASP A 441 -0.49 -26.80 -17.62
CA ASP A 441 0.14 -27.11 -18.91
C ASP A 441 -0.02 -25.94 -19.89
N GLU A 442 0.69 -25.97 -21.02
CA GLU A 442 0.66 -24.86 -21.98
C GLU A 442 -0.74 -24.63 -22.58
N HIS A 443 -1.58 -25.67 -22.68
CA HIS A 443 -2.94 -25.52 -23.17
C HIS A 443 -3.79 -24.71 -22.19
N TRP A 444 -3.71 -25.04 -20.90
CA TRP A 444 -4.38 -24.29 -19.84
C TRP A 444 -3.86 -22.86 -19.74
N LEU A 445 -2.55 -22.65 -19.87
CA LEU A 445 -1.97 -21.29 -19.85
C LEU A 445 -2.51 -20.41 -20.98
N ASP A 446 -2.62 -20.96 -22.19
CA ASP A 446 -3.21 -20.26 -23.33
C ASP A 446 -4.69 -19.95 -23.07
N GLU A 447 -5.48 -20.90 -22.57
CA GLU A 447 -6.90 -20.69 -22.22
C GLU A 447 -7.08 -19.60 -21.17
N VAL A 448 -6.29 -19.61 -20.09
CA VAL A 448 -6.36 -18.57 -19.04
C VAL A 448 -6.06 -17.19 -19.59
N VAL A 449 -5.05 -17.07 -20.47
CA VAL A 449 -4.70 -15.77 -21.08
C VAL A 449 -5.75 -15.32 -22.09
N GLU A 450 -6.31 -16.22 -22.89
CA GLU A 450 -7.37 -15.91 -23.85
C GLU A 450 -8.67 -15.50 -23.15
N GLU A 451 -9.07 -16.20 -22.09
CA GLU A 451 -10.33 -15.95 -21.37
C GLU A 451 -10.30 -14.66 -20.55
N ARG A 452 -9.19 -14.34 -19.87
CA ARG A 452 -9.15 -13.20 -18.95
C ARG A 452 -9.21 -11.83 -19.63
N LEU A 453 -8.81 -11.74 -20.90
CA LEU A 453 -8.73 -10.47 -21.62
C LEU A 453 -10.11 -9.88 -21.97
N PRO A 454 -11.05 -10.61 -22.61
CA PRO A 454 -12.38 -10.08 -22.89
C PRO A 454 -13.24 -9.94 -21.63
N ARG A 455 -13.02 -10.80 -20.62
CA ARG A 455 -13.74 -10.78 -19.35
C ARG A 455 -12.81 -11.24 -18.22
N PRO A 456 -12.35 -10.33 -17.36
CA PRO A 456 -11.51 -10.70 -16.22
C PRO A 456 -12.19 -11.68 -15.28
N PHE A 457 -11.40 -12.53 -14.64
CA PHE A 457 -11.89 -13.47 -13.65
C PHE A 457 -12.38 -12.73 -12.41
N GLN A 458 -13.50 -13.17 -11.84
CA GLN A 458 -14.07 -12.56 -10.63
C GLN A 458 -13.59 -13.25 -9.36
N ASP A 459 -13.34 -14.56 -9.43
CA ASP A 459 -12.87 -15.41 -8.33
C ASP A 459 -12.31 -16.74 -8.88
N LEU A 460 -11.86 -17.63 -7.97
CA LEU A 460 -11.37 -18.96 -8.33
C LEU A 460 -12.45 -19.86 -8.99
N PRO A 461 -13.71 -19.90 -8.52
CA PRO A 461 -14.78 -20.62 -9.22
C PRO A 461 -14.99 -20.16 -10.67
N ASP A 462 -14.97 -18.85 -10.96
CA ASP A 462 -15.10 -18.32 -12.34
C ASP A 462 -13.94 -18.78 -13.25
N LEU A 463 -12.73 -18.91 -12.70
CA LEU A 463 -11.59 -19.53 -13.39
C LEU A 463 -11.85 -21.03 -13.67
N GLY A 464 -12.35 -21.77 -12.68
CA GLY A 464 -12.70 -23.18 -12.80
C GLY A 464 -13.69 -23.44 -13.93
N GLU A 465 -14.77 -22.66 -13.97
CA GLU A 465 -15.85 -22.77 -14.97
C GLU A 465 -15.37 -22.45 -16.39
N ARG A 466 -14.51 -21.45 -16.55
CA ARG A 466 -14.18 -20.89 -17.88
C ARG A 466 -12.90 -21.43 -18.50
N ALA A 467 -11.90 -21.75 -17.68
CA ALA A 467 -10.59 -22.24 -18.14
C ALA A 467 -10.28 -23.65 -17.65
N GLY A 468 -11.29 -24.43 -17.25
CA GLY A 468 -11.12 -25.86 -16.93
C GLY A 468 -10.21 -26.15 -15.72
N ALA A 469 -10.21 -25.29 -14.71
CA ALA A 469 -9.30 -25.36 -13.57
C ALA A 469 -9.81 -26.21 -12.39
N GLU A 470 -10.92 -26.95 -12.52
CA GLU A 470 -11.50 -27.78 -11.44
C GLU A 470 -10.49 -28.77 -10.83
N HIS A 471 -9.54 -29.25 -11.64
CA HIS A 471 -8.48 -30.17 -11.20
C HIS A 471 -7.27 -29.45 -10.55
N LEU A 472 -7.18 -28.12 -10.71
CA LEU A 472 -6.13 -27.26 -10.17
C LEU A 472 -6.58 -26.52 -8.89
N GLU A 473 -7.87 -26.56 -8.54
CA GLU A 473 -8.40 -25.99 -7.29
C GLU A 473 -7.70 -26.57 -6.05
N SER A 474 -7.18 -27.79 -6.10
CA SER A 474 -6.38 -28.34 -4.98
C SER A 474 -4.95 -27.78 -4.90
N ALA A 475 -4.44 -27.17 -5.98
CA ALA A 475 -3.11 -26.59 -6.06
C ALA A 475 -3.10 -25.07 -5.84
N LEU A 476 -4.28 -24.43 -5.90
CA LEU A 476 -4.50 -23.02 -5.64
C LEU A 476 -5.29 -22.87 -4.36
N VAL A 477 -4.87 -21.97 -3.49
CA VAL A 477 -5.67 -21.60 -2.33
C VAL A 477 -6.02 -20.12 -2.45
N SER A 478 -7.31 -19.78 -2.33
CA SER A 478 -7.73 -18.38 -2.29
C SER A 478 -7.04 -17.70 -1.12
N TRP A 479 -6.31 -16.63 -1.38
CA TRP A 479 -5.83 -15.82 -0.29
C TRP A 479 -7.04 -15.11 0.38
N PRO A 480 -7.14 -15.10 1.73
CA PRO A 480 -6.07 -15.45 2.65
C PRO A 480 -6.37 -16.76 3.40
N ALA A 481 -6.23 -17.90 2.73
CA ALA A 481 -6.23 -19.19 3.42
C ALA A 481 -5.01 -19.41 4.33
N ASN A 482 -3.96 -18.59 4.17
CA ASN A 482 -2.79 -18.52 5.04
C ASN A 482 -2.66 -17.12 5.66
N LEU A 483 -3.73 -16.63 6.29
CA LEU A 483 -3.52 -15.69 7.39
C LEU A 483 -2.53 -16.36 8.36
N ASN A 484 -1.54 -15.62 8.85
CA ASN A 484 -0.98 -15.95 10.16
C ASN A 484 -2.13 -15.75 11.16
N LEU A 485 -3.02 -16.73 11.22
CA LEU A 485 -4.28 -16.70 11.96
C LEU A 485 -3.97 -16.39 13.41
N ASP A 486 -2.89 -16.98 13.92
CA ASP A 486 -2.35 -16.72 15.24
C ASP A 486 -1.98 -15.23 15.44
N ALA A 487 -1.32 -14.59 14.47
CA ALA A 487 -0.99 -13.16 14.57
C ALA A 487 -2.23 -12.26 14.54
N ARG A 488 -3.22 -12.54 13.69
CA ARG A 488 -4.46 -11.74 13.61
C ARG A 488 -5.34 -11.92 14.83
N VAL A 489 -5.41 -13.15 15.33
CA VAL A 489 -6.05 -13.47 16.60
C VAL A 489 -5.32 -12.80 17.75
N GLN A 490 -3.99 -12.70 17.68
CA GLN A 490 -3.20 -11.96 18.67
C GLN A 490 -3.53 -10.47 18.63
N VAL A 491 -3.62 -9.83 17.45
CA VAL A 491 -4.07 -8.43 17.33
C VAL A 491 -5.47 -8.25 17.92
N ALA A 492 -6.41 -9.16 17.63
CA ALA A 492 -7.75 -9.13 18.23
C ALA A 492 -7.69 -9.24 19.76
N MET A 493 -6.83 -10.11 20.30
CA MET A 493 -6.58 -10.23 21.74
C MET A 493 -5.95 -8.96 22.32
N ASP A 494 -5.05 -8.30 21.60
CA ASP A 494 -4.39 -7.07 22.03
C ASP A 494 -5.39 -5.90 22.11
N ILE A 495 -6.32 -5.80 21.14
CA ILE A 495 -7.43 -4.83 21.17
C ILE A 495 -8.27 -5.02 22.45
N VAL A 496 -8.72 -6.26 22.70
CA VAL A 496 -9.53 -6.60 23.88
C VAL A 496 -8.73 -6.39 25.17
N GLY A 497 -7.44 -6.71 25.15
CA GLY A 497 -6.51 -6.52 26.27
C GLY A 497 -6.35 -5.05 26.63
N HIS A 498 -6.19 -4.18 25.63
CA HIS A 498 -6.11 -2.73 25.83
C HIS A 498 -7.40 -2.17 26.44
N PHE A 499 -8.56 -2.54 25.87
CA PHE A 499 -9.86 -2.14 26.40
C PHE A 499 -10.08 -2.65 27.85
N ALA A 500 -9.69 -3.89 28.14
CA ALA A 500 -9.76 -4.45 29.48
C ALA A 500 -8.85 -3.69 30.47
N ASP A 501 -7.65 -3.28 30.07
CA ASP A 501 -6.72 -2.53 30.91
C ASP A 501 -7.29 -1.16 31.29
N GLN A 502 -7.90 -0.44 30.33
CA GLN A 502 -8.55 0.86 30.55
C GLN A 502 -9.66 0.81 31.63
N HIS A 503 -10.28 -0.34 31.84
CA HIS A 503 -11.40 -0.53 32.75
C HIS A 503 -11.08 -1.40 33.97
N GLY A 504 -9.80 -1.75 34.19
CA GLY A 504 -9.36 -2.53 35.36
C GLY A 504 -9.72 -4.02 35.29
N TRP A 505 -9.87 -4.57 34.08
CA TRP A 505 -10.23 -5.96 33.81
C TRP A 505 -9.09 -6.79 33.21
N LYS A 506 -7.86 -6.28 33.24
CA LYS A 506 -6.67 -6.92 32.63
C LYS A 506 -6.52 -8.40 32.96
N GLU A 507 -6.64 -8.78 34.23
CA GLU A 507 -6.54 -10.18 34.68
C GLU A 507 -7.60 -11.12 34.05
N LEU A 508 -8.73 -10.56 33.63
CA LEU A 508 -9.80 -11.31 32.97
C LEU A 508 -9.52 -11.51 31.47
N ALA A 509 -8.76 -10.61 30.85
CA ALA A 509 -8.36 -10.68 29.44
C ALA A 509 -7.10 -11.55 29.21
N GLU A 510 -6.23 -11.68 30.22
CA GLU A 510 -5.03 -12.56 30.16
C GLU A 510 -5.37 -14.05 30.02
N LYS A 511 -6.60 -14.46 30.34
CA LYS A 511 -7.06 -15.84 30.17
C LYS A 511 -7.46 -16.08 28.71
N PRO A 512 -7.07 -17.20 28.08
CA PRO A 512 -7.47 -17.50 26.70
C PRO A 512 -8.99 -17.45 26.50
N PHE A 513 -9.47 -16.72 25.49
CA PHE A 513 -10.90 -16.64 25.15
C PHE A 513 -11.38 -17.87 24.35
N HIS A 514 -10.47 -18.50 23.64
CA HIS A 514 -10.70 -19.63 22.76
C HIS A 514 -9.58 -20.67 22.91
N HIS A 515 -9.84 -21.89 22.44
CA HIS A 515 -8.87 -22.98 22.33
C HIS A 515 -8.55 -23.35 20.89
N SER A 516 -9.43 -22.98 19.96
CA SER A 516 -9.26 -23.17 18.54
C SER A 516 -9.94 -22.04 17.78
N VAL A 517 -9.45 -21.81 16.57
CA VAL A 517 -9.99 -20.82 15.65
C VAL A 517 -10.34 -21.53 14.34
N GLU A 518 -11.54 -21.29 13.82
CA GLU A 518 -12.05 -21.91 12.60
C GLU A 518 -12.55 -20.81 11.64
N VAL A 519 -12.12 -20.85 10.39
CA VAL A 519 -12.50 -19.87 9.36
C VAL A 519 -13.28 -20.58 8.25
N PHE A 520 -14.40 -19.98 7.82
CA PHE A 520 -15.34 -20.55 6.85
C PHE A 520 -15.45 -19.73 5.57
N ASP A 521 -15.73 -20.39 4.46
CA ASP A 521 -15.84 -19.75 3.15
C ASP A 521 -17.21 -19.10 2.90
N ASN A 522 -18.20 -19.37 3.75
CA ASN A 522 -19.54 -18.78 3.66
C ASN A 522 -20.31 -18.89 4.99
N GLN A 523 -21.40 -18.12 5.08
CA GLN A 523 -22.28 -18.07 6.27
C GLN A 523 -22.94 -19.42 6.57
N GLU A 524 -23.29 -20.19 5.54
CA GLU A 524 -23.98 -21.48 5.74
C GLU A 524 -23.07 -22.47 6.46
N GLN A 525 -21.79 -22.56 6.06
CA GLN A 525 -20.82 -23.42 6.73
C GLN A 525 -20.57 -23.00 8.19
N LEU A 526 -20.43 -21.69 8.44
CA LEU A 526 -20.32 -21.15 9.81
C LEU A 526 -21.55 -21.53 10.65
N TRP A 527 -22.75 -21.38 10.09
CA TRP A 527 -23.99 -21.71 10.77
C TRP A 527 -24.14 -23.20 11.06
N GLN A 528 -23.84 -24.06 10.08
CA GLN A 528 -23.82 -25.51 10.27
C GLN A 528 -22.83 -25.92 11.37
N ARG A 529 -21.69 -25.23 11.48
CA ARG A 529 -20.74 -25.46 12.57
C ARG A 529 -21.33 -25.08 13.93
N ILE A 530 -21.99 -23.93 14.04
CA ILE A 530 -22.67 -23.49 15.27
C ILE A 530 -23.75 -24.49 15.69
N LEU A 531 -24.60 -24.93 14.75
CA LEU A 531 -25.61 -25.96 15.01
C LEU A 531 -24.99 -27.26 15.51
N ALA A 532 -23.90 -27.71 14.88
CA ALA A 532 -23.18 -28.91 15.28
C ALA A 532 -22.55 -28.77 16.68
N LEU A 533 -21.96 -27.62 17.00
CA LEU A 533 -21.37 -27.35 18.31
C LEU A 533 -22.43 -27.41 19.41
N HIS A 534 -23.65 -26.95 19.17
CA HIS A 534 -24.74 -26.93 20.14
C HIS A 534 -25.67 -28.15 20.10
N GLU A 535 -25.36 -29.16 19.27
CA GLU A 535 -26.19 -30.36 19.09
C GLU A 535 -27.63 -30.03 18.64
N LEU A 536 -27.78 -28.98 17.84
CA LEU A 536 -29.06 -28.51 17.30
C LEU A 536 -29.40 -29.22 15.97
N ASN A 537 -30.65 -29.10 15.54
CA ASN A 537 -31.10 -29.68 14.27
C ASN A 537 -30.37 -29.01 13.08
N PRO A 538 -29.65 -29.76 12.22
CA PRO A 538 -28.94 -29.20 11.05
C PRO A 538 -29.84 -28.46 10.05
N GLU A 539 -31.14 -28.79 10.03
CA GLU A 539 -32.14 -28.16 9.17
C GLU A 539 -32.68 -26.83 9.75
N THR A 540 -32.10 -26.33 10.85
CA THR A 540 -32.50 -25.04 11.44
C THR A 540 -32.02 -23.93 10.50
N PRO A 541 -32.92 -23.05 10.01
CA PRO A 541 -32.53 -22.00 9.08
C PRO A 541 -31.63 -20.97 9.76
N LEU A 542 -30.74 -20.36 8.97
CA LEU A 542 -29.90 -19.24 9.39
C LEU A 542 -30.79 -18.12 9.97
N PRO A 543 -30.50 -17.62 11.20
CA PRO A 543 -31.39 -16.68 11.87
C PRO A 543 -31.31 -15.26 11.30
N THR A 544 -30.24 -14.93 10.58
CA THR A 544 -29.99 -13.61 10.00
C THR A 544 -29.00 -13.69 8.85
N ASP A 545 -29.19 -12.87 7.82
CA ASP A 545 -28.24 -12.70 6.71
C ASP A 545 -26.95 -11.98 7.14
N GLY A 546 -26.83 -11.65 8.43
CA GLY A 546 -25.77 -10.83 9.01
C GLY A 546 -24.70 -11.57 9.81
N LEU A 547 -24.75 -12.91 9.90
CA LEU A 547 -23.82 -13.69 10.69
C LEU A 547 -22.42 -13.69 10.03
N SER A 548 -21.42 -13.16 10.73
CA SER A 548 -20.04 -13.07 10.21
C SER A 548 -19.00 -13.70 11.16
N ALA A 549 -19.26 -13.74 12.46
CA ALA A 549 -18.43 -14.42 13.44
C ALA A 549 -19.27 -14.90 14.64
N ALA A 550 -18.69 -15.78 15.44
CA ALA A 550 -19.21 -16.26 16.71
C ALA A 550 -18.09 -16.86 17.56
N LEU A 551 -18.14 -16.70 18.88
CA LEU A 551 -17.25 -17.41 19.81
C LEU A 551 -18.06 -18.32 20.72
N GLU A 552 -18.17 -19.60 20.35
CA GLU A 552 -19.04 -20.59 21.02
C GLU A 552 -18.25 -21.78 21.55
N LYS A 553 -18.54 -22.22 22.78
CA LYS A 553 -17.84 -23.35 23.44
C LYS A 553 -16.29 -23.26 23.33
N GLN A 554 -15.75 -22.04 23.40
CA GLN A 554 -14.32 -21.72 23.26
C GLN A 554 -13.73 -22.02 21.86
N VAL A 555 -14.58 -22.10 20.84
CA VAL A 555 -14.17 -22.13 19.43
C VAL A 555 -14.49 -20.77 18.84
N LEU A 556 -13.47 -20.02 18.46
CA LEU A 556 -13.63 -18.76 17.73
C LEU A 556 -13.88 -19.09 16.27
N MET A 557 -15.04 -18.71 15.74
CA MET A 557 -15.44 -19.01 14.39
C MET A 557 -15.73 -17.72 13.64
N ALA A 558 -15.28 -17.62 12.40
CA ALA A 558 -15.60 -16.49 11.54
C ALA A 558 -15.69 -16.92 10.08
N VAL A 559 -16.43 -16.17 9.27
CA VAL A 559 -16.23 -16.26 7.82
C VAL A 559 -14.91 -15.57 7.44
N ASN A 560 -14.36 -15.92 6.28
CA ASN A 560 -13.13 -15.29 5.79
C ASN A 560 -13.32 -13.76 5.60
N PRO A 561 -12.23 -12.97 5.58
CA PRO A 561 -12.31 -11.49 5.54
C PRO A 561 -13.13 -10.95 4.37
N LEU A 562 -13.01 -11.55 3.18
CA LEU A 562 -13.72 -11.13 1.99
C LEU A 562 -15.24 -11.34 2.14
N VAL A 563 -15.63 -12.46 2.71
CA VAL A 563 -17.04 -12.78 2.97
C VAL A 563 -17.59 -11.87 4.06
N ALA A 564 -16.83 -11.60 5.12
CA ALA A 564 -17.21 -10.66 6.17
C ALA A 564 -17.51 -9.27 5.59
N GLN A 565 -16.63 -8.77 4.71
CA GLN A 565 -16.82 -7.48 4.02
C GLN A 565 -18.07 -7.47 3.12
N ARG A 566 -18.37 -8.59 2.44
CA ARG A 566 -19.57 -8.69 1.59
C ARG A 566 -20.88 -8.73 2.39
N ILE A 567 -20.86 -9.29 3.60
CA ILE A 567 -22.05 -9.37 4.47
C ILE A 567 -22.40 -8.00 5.05
N ARG A 568 -21.39 -7.18 5.30
CA ARG A 568 -21.49 -5.85 5.92
C ARG A 568 -20.69 -4.79 5.15
N PRO A 569 -20.99 -4.54 3.86
CA PRO A 569 -20.24 -3.57 3.06
C PRO A 569 -20.33 -2.14 3.61
N GLU A 570 -21.38 -1.83 4.37
CA GLU A 570 -21.58 -0.55 5.04
C GLU A 570 -20.64 -0.29 6.23
N TYR A 571 -19.92 -1.32 6.69
CA TYR A 571 -19.01 -1.22 7.82
C TYR A 571 -17.60 -1.58 7.33
N PRO A 572 -16.68 -0.61 7.19
CA PRO A 572 -15.28 -0.89 6.91
C PRO A 572 -14.66 -1.50 8.18
N GLN A 573 -14.91 -2.78 8.42
CA GLN A 573 -14.41 -3.48 9.59
C GLN A 573 -13.10 -4.14 9.22
N VAL A 574 -12.04 -3.81 9.96
CA VAL A 574 -10.83 -4.62 9.96
C VAL A 574 -11.19 -5.97 10.60
N TRP A 575 -10.91 -7.10 9.95
CA TRP A 575 -11.39 -8.43 10.36
C TRP A 575 -11.00 -8.82 11.79
N GLU A 576 -9.87 -8.32 12.29
CA GLU A 576 -9.42 -8.45 13.69
C GLU A 576 -10.40 -7.80 14.66
N GLN A 577 -11.01 -6.67 14.29
CA GLN A 577 -12.04 -6.02 15.11
C GLN A 577 -13.32 -6.86 15.17
N LEU A 578 -13.65 -7.59 14.10
CA LEU A 578 -14.75 -8.57 14.12
C LEU A 578 -14.45 -9.72 15.09
N LEU A 579 -13.22 -10.25 15.08
CA LEU A 579 -12.82 -11.27 16.07
C LEU A 579 -12.79 -10.71 17.50
N ALA A 580 -12.27 -9.49 17.67
CA ALA A 580 -12.23 -8.79 18.94
C ALA A 580 -13.64 -8.50 19.47
N HIS A 581 -14.62 -8.25 18.62
CA HIS A 581 -16.03 -8.07 18.97
C HIS A 581 -16.56 -9.32 19.69
N GLU A 582 -16.38 -10.50 19.11
CA GLU A 582 -16.80 -11.76 19.72
C GLU A 582 -16.06 -12.08 21.03
N MET A 583 -14.76 -11.77 21.09
CA MET A 583 -13.97 -11.89 22.31
C MET A 583 -14.44 -10.90 23.39
N THR A 584 -14.87 -9.69 23.01
CA THR A 584 -15.38 -8.67 23.92
C THR A 584 -16.69 -9.09 24.57
N HIS A 585 -17.58 -9.78 23.84
CA HIS A 585 -18.75 -10.43 24.45
C HIS A 585 -18.33 -11.39 25.57
N ARG A 586 -17.31 -12.22 25.33
CA ARG A 586 -16.80 -13.15 26.37
C ARG A 586 -16.08 -12.43 27.51
N LEU A 587 -15.42 -11.31 27.26
CA LEU A 587 -14.90 -10.44 28.32
C LEU A 587 -16.05 -9.91 29.19
N HIS A 588 -17.14 -9.43 28.58
CA HIS A 588 -18.33 -8.93 29.30
C HIS A 588 -18.89 -10.01 30.25
N VAL A 589 -19.06 -11.24 29.75
CA VAL A 589 -19.49 -12.39 30.56
C VAL A 589 -18.52 -12.65 31.73
N ARG A 590 -17.20 -12.56 31.51
CA ARG A 590 -16.20 -12.76 32.57
C ARG A 590 -16.27 -11.69 33.65
N VAL A 591 -16.49 -10.43 33.27
CA VAL A 591 -16.67 -9.31 34.21
C VAL A 591 -17.88 -9.58 35.12
N LEU A 592 -18.91 -10.23 34.58
CA LEU A 592 -20.12 -10.63 35.30
C LEU A 592 -20.00 -12.01 35.97
N ASN A 593 -18.79 -12.52 36.17
CA ASN A 593 -18.51 -13.81 36.79
C ASN A 593 -19.19 -15.01 36.10
N GLY A 594 -19.41 -14.93 34.79
CA GLY A 594 -20.01 -15.99 33.98
C GLY A 594 -21.53 -15.89 33.82
N ASP A 595 -22.17 -14.84 34.34
CA ASP A 595 -23.61 -14.62 34.22
C ASP A 595 -23.95 -13.87 32.92
N GLU A 596 -24.28 -14.62 31.87
CA GLU A 596 -24.62 -14.09 30.54
C GLU A 596 -25.97 -13.34 30.55
N ASP A 597 -26.92 -13.78 31.37
CA ASP A 597 -28.23 -13.11 31.52
C ASP A 597 -28.09 -11.71 32.17
N ALA A 598 -26.97 -11.45 32.84
CA ALA A 598 -26.69 -10.17 33.48
C ALA A 598 -26.07 -9.10 32.55
N MET A 599 -25.82 -9.41 31.27
CA MET A 599 -25.21 -8.49 30.30
C MET A 599 -26.10 -7.28 29.93
N GLY A 600 -27.38 -7.32 30.31
CA GLY A 600 -28.34 -6.26 30.08
C GLY A 600 -29.04 -6.35 28.71
N PRO A 601 -29.69 -5.28 28.26
CA PRO A 601 -30.45 -5.28 27.00
C PRO A 601 -29.51 -5.39 25.78
N THR A 602 -30.04 -5.88 24.66
CA THR A 602 -29.28 -6.09 23.41
C THR A 602 -28.48 -4.89 22.97
N TRP A 603 -29.06 -3.70 23.03
CA TRP A 603 -28.35 -2.47 22.65
C TRP A 603 -27.10 -2.24 23.51
N PHE A 604 -27.13 -2.62 24.79
CA PHE A 604 -26.03 -2.38 25.71
C PHE A 604 -24.90 -3.36 25.48
N PHE A 605 -25.18 -4.67 25.41
CA PHE A 605 -24.11 -5.65 25.24
C PHE A 605 -23.51 -5.64 23.82
N GLU A 606 -24.31 -5.37 22.79
CA GLU A 606 -23.79 -5.17 21.43
C GLU A 606 -23.01 -3.85 21.32
N GLY A 607 -23.50 -2.77 21.94
CA GLY A 607 -22.75 -1.52 22.05
C GLY A 607 -21.42 -1.70 22.78
N PHE A 608 -21.40 -2.53 23.82
CA PHE A 608 -20.20 -2.87 24.59
C PHE A 608 -19.17 -3.58 23.70
N ALA A 609 -19.61 -4.56 22.91
CA ALA A 609 -18.73 -5.26 21.97
C ALA A 609 -18.18 -4.35 20.88
N VAL A 610 -18.99 -3.47 20.28
CA VAL A 610 -18.54 -2.50 19.27
C VAL A 610 -17.50 -1.53 19.83
N VAL A 611 -17.74 -0.99 21.02
CA VAL A 611 -16.80 -0.05 21.66
C VAL A 611 -15.53 -0.77 22.11
N GLY A 612 -15.65 -1.94 22.73
CA GLY A 612 -14.51 -2.70 23.24
C GLY A 612 -13.64 -3.34 22.16
N SER A 613 -14.20 -3.59 20.97
CA SER A 613 -13.44 -4.05 19.81
C SER A 613 -12.80 -2.93 18.98
N GLY A 614 -12.93 -1.67 19.41
CA GLY A 614 -12.36 -0.52 18.71
C GLY A 614 -13.02 -0.18 17.37
N GLN A 615 -14.23 -0.67 17.09
CA GLN A 615 -14.93 -0.38 15.84
C GLN A 615 -15.35 1.11 15.79
N PRO A 616 -15.13 1.82 14.66
CA PRO A 616 -15.41 3.25 14.56
C PRO A 616 -16.91 3.59 14.40
N LEU A 617 -17.81 2.62 14.56
CA LEU A 617 -19.24 2.80 14.29
C LEU A 617 -19.89 3.78 15.25
N GLY A 618 -20.70 4.71 14.74
CA GLY A 618 -21.51 5.63 15.54
C GLY A 618 -20.72 6.71 16.26
N VAL A 619 -19.47 6.97 15.87
CA VAL A 619 -18.66 8.09 16.39
C VAL A 619 -19.23 9.43 15.93
N GLU A 620 -19.85 9.46 14.76
CA GLU A 620 -20.56 10.60 14.18
C GLU A 620 -21.90 10.91 14.86
N LEU A 621 -22.46 9.95 15.59
CA LEU A 621 -23.72 10.10 16.32
C LEU A 621 -23.41 10.62 17.73
N SER A 622 -23.90 11.82 18.05
CA SER A 622 -23.68 12.47 19.35
C SER A 622 -25.02 12.83 20.00
N PRO A 623 -25.64 11.91 20.75
CA PRO A 623 -26.88 12.20 21.47
C PRO A 623 -26.68 13.36 22.45
N ALA A 624 -27.65 14.29 22.52
CA ALA A 624 -27.58 15.45 23.41
C ALA A 624 -28.12 15.17 24.82
N SER A 625 -28.94 14.13 24.99
CA SER A 625 -29.52 13.74 26.29
C SER A 625 -29.62 12.23 26.47
N ALA A 626 -29.89 11.80 27.70
CA ALA A 626 -30.09 10.38 28.04
C ALA A 626 -31.33 9.81 27.33
N GLU A 627 -32.39 10.59 27.21
CA GLU A 627 -33.60 10.22 26.46
C GLU A 627 -33.28 10.02 24.97
N GLU A 628 -32.51 10.93 24.36
CA GLU A 628 -32.11 10.81 22.97
C GLU A 628 -31.18 9.60 22.74
N ALA A 629 -30.26 9.33 23.65
CA ALA A 629 -29.38 8.17 23.59
C ALA A 629 -30.16 6.85 23.64
N LEU A 630 -31.16 6.73 24.52
CA LEU A 630 -32.03 5.56 24.61
C LEU A 630 -32.97 5.47 23.40
N GLU A 631 -33.54 6.58 22.94
CA GLU A 631 -34.39 6.60 21.75
C GLU A 631 -33.61 6.12 20.51
N LEU A 632 -32.35 6.55 20.35
CA LEU A 632 -31.46 6.04 19.32
C LEU A 632 -31.20 4.54 19.48
N ALA A 633 -30.95 4.06 20.69
CA ALA A 633 -30.71 2.65 20.98
C ALA A 633 -31.94 1.76 20.73
N HIS A 634 -33.16 2.29 20.80
CA HIS A 634 -34.40 1.54 20.53
C HIS A 634 -34.85 1.55 19.07
N GLN A 635 -34.15 2.26 18.19
CA GLN A 635 -34.48 2.27 16.77
C GLN A 635 -34.02 0.96 16.09
N ASP A 636 -35.00 0.17 15.63
CA ASP A 636 -34.77 -1.05 14.84
C ASP A 636 -34.39 -0.75 13.38
N GLY A 637 -33.63 -1.66 12.76
CA GLY A 637 -33.27 -1.60 11.33
C GLY A 637 -31.77 -1.37 11.07
N ARG A 638 -31.40 -1.13 9.80
CA ARG A 638 -29.99 -0.89 9.39
C ARG A 638 -29.34 0.20 10.25
N GLY A 639 -28.07 -0.01 10.63
CA GLY A 639 -27.33 0.93 11.49
C GLY A 639 -27.51 0.75 13.00
N SER A 640 -28.12 -0.35 13.46
CA SER A 640 -28.37 -0.61 14.89
C SER A 640 -27.08 -0.57 15.74
N TYR A 641 -26.02 -1.24 15.31
CA TYR A 641 -24.72 -1.26 16.02
C TYR A 641 -24.09 0.13 16.20
N ALA A 642 -24.18 1.01 15.20
CA ALA A 642 -23.71 2.38 15.31
C ALA A 642 -24.50 3.16 16.37
N ARG A 643 -25.82 3.01 16.40
CA ARG A 643 -26.68 3.64 17.42
C ARG A 643 -26.41 3.09 18.81
N TYR A 644 -26.18 1.78 18.95
CA TYR A 644 -25.83 1.13 20.21
C TYR A 644 -24.51 1.64 20.77
N ALA A 645 -23.47 1.72 19.94
CA ALA A 645 -22.18 2.27 20.32
C ALA A 645 -22.25 3.75 20.69
N ALA A 646 -23.02 4.56 19.95
CA ALA A 646 -23.25 5.96 20.26
C ALA A 646 -23.93 6.16 21.63
N ALA A 647 -24.96 5.37 21.92
CA ALA A 647 -25.63 5.39 23.21
C ALA A 647 -24.68 4.97 24.35
N LEU A 648 -23.89 3.91 24.16
CA LEU A 648 -22.92 3.49 25.17
C LEU A 648 -21.84 4.54 25.42
N ARG A 649 -21.27 5.14 24.36
CA ARG A 649 -20.29 6.22 24.48
C ARG A 649 -20.88 7.43 25.22
N PHE A 650 -22.13 7.80 24.93
CA PHE A 650 -22.83 8.87 25.64
C PHE A 650 -22.90 8.56 27.15
N PHE A 651 -23.38 7.38 27.54
CA PHE A 651 -23.48 7.00 28.96
C PHE A 651 -22.11 6.82 29.63
N GLY A 652 -21.08 6.42 28.88
CA GLY A 652 -19.69 6.40 29.34
C GLY A 652 -19.13 7.77 29.73
N THR A 653 -19.72 8.87 29.23
CA THR A 653 -19.40 10.24 29.71
C THR A 653 -20.05 10.58 31.05
N LYS A 654 -21.06 9.80 31.48
CA LYS A 654 -21.88 10.06 32.67
C LYS A 654 -21.51 9.17 33.85
N ALA A 655 -21.13 7.93 33.59
CA ALA A 655 -20.69 6.97 34.60
C ALA A 655 -19.54 6.11 34.06
N ALA A 656 -18.71 5.59 34.96
CA ALA A 656 -17.65 4.68 34.58
C ALA A 656 -18.23 3.37 34.03
N LEU A 657 -17.60 2.81 32.99
CA LEU A 657 -18.12 1.60 32.34
C LEU A 657 -18.30 0.41 33.32
N PRO A 658 -17.42 0.16 34.31
CA PRO A 658 -17.66 -0.88 35.31
C PRO A 658 -18.94 -0.68 36.12
N ASP A 659 -19.33 0.56 36.41
CA ASP A 659 -20.58 0.84 37.12
C ASP A 659 -21.79 0.56 36.22
N LEU A 660 -21.71 0.94 34.94
CA LEU A 660 -22.75 0.66 33.95
C LEU A 660 -22.96 -0.86 33.80
N VAL A 661 -21.89 -1.62 33.62
CA VAL A 661 -21.92 -3.09 33.53
C VAL A 661 -22.54 -3.72 34.79
N ALA A 662 -22.19 -3.23 35.98
CA ALA A 662 -22.74 -3.73 37.24
C ALA A 662 -24.24 -3.42 37.45
N GLN A 663 -24.83 -2.51 36.67
CA GLN A 663 -26.26 -2.20 36.69
C GLN A 663 -27.03 -2.80 35.50
N ALA A 664 -26.36 -3.16 34.41
CA ALA A 664 -26.98 -3.52 33.13
C ALA A 664 -28.03 -4.63 33.24
N GLY A 665 -27.78 -5.67 34.04
CA GLY A 665 -28.69 -6.78 34.25
C GLY A 665 -29.78 -6.57 35.33
N LYS A 666 -29.87 -5.40 35.98
CA LYS A 666 -30.84 -5.17 37.05
C LYS A 666 -32.16 -4.60 36.52
N GLU A 667 -33.25 -4.95 37.19
CA GLU A 667 -34.53 -4.26 36.98
C GLU A 667 -34.36 -2.76 37.25
N GLY A 668 -34.80 -1.94 36.30
CA GLY A 668 -34.68 -0.48 36.40
C GLY A 668 -33.42 0.12 35.74
N PHE A 669 -32.68 -0.64 34.92
CA PHE A 669 -31.42 -0.16 34.33
C PHE A 669 -31.60 1.11 33.48
N GLU A 670 -32.62 1.17 32.63
CA GLU A 670 -32.85 2.35 31.80
C GLU A 670 -33.34 3.55 32.63
N GLU A 671 -34.11 3.33 33.70
CA GLU A 671 -34.47 4.37 34.66
C GLU A 671 -33.25 4.90 35.43
N TYR A 672 -32.29 4.03 35.73
CA TYR A 672 -31.00 4.43 36.27
C TYR A 672 -30.22 5.30 35.28
N LEU A 673 -30.17 4.92 34.00
CA LEU A 673 -29.51 5.70 32.95
C LEU A 673 -30.14 7.08 32.73
N LEU A 674 -31.46 7.19 32.80
CA LEU A 674 -32.20 8.46 32.73
C LEU A 674 -31.93 9.38 33.94
N ALA A 675 -31.43 8.84 35.05
CA ALA A 675 -31.13 9.60 36.25
C ALA A 675 -29.67 10.10 36.33
N LEU A 676 -28.80 9.71 35.38
CA LEU A 676 -27.41 10.17 35.23
C LEU A 676 -27.31 11.52 34.51
#